data_AF-A0A9X1ZKN3-F1
#
_entry.id   AF-A0A9X1ZKN3-F1
#
_cell.length_a   1.000
_cell.length_b   1.000
_cell.length_c   1.000
_cell.angle_alpha   90.00
_cell.angle_beta   90.00
_cell.angle_gamma   90.00
#
_symmetry.space_group_name_H-M   'P 1'
#
loop_
_entity.id
_entity.type
_entity.pdbx_description
1 polymer ?
#
loop_
_entity_poly.entity_id
_entity_poly.type
_entity_poly.pdbx_seq_one_letter_code
_entity_poly.pdbx_strand_id
1 'polypeptide(L)'
;MKYSKIAASLALTLFSASTLAAGPLFINEKTMEPYKWDTSKGPIPVWTDGGPIYPTKDGGEAQAYTVDYDGTVFLSIEQANLITAKAIAEWTNVETSTFQMEIKGTIESQIGIADVNETNVDEVYYVENGYGFWVNYDTDGQILEQYFGVPRDAVLGIAFPEWANEETGEITEATALMNGWFVDDTDTQGDMIAGVFTHEFGHAINMSHSQANGHLYYIANYVNPQFDGVPGCEGVNTYKNNQWEGALANPQWLETMFPYINPRSSAGTEQATVNIKDDIVNISDLYPTPAYKAEYGSISGTLYTKEGVEFSGINLVARNLDNPYEDVITQQAGNMTQGMVGPDGKFTINGLTPGGRYVLYIESIKAGGYPTEPTPVLSVQEYWNEGESSSPSQDNNCAFTEIIVEAGQTKELEMHFNGYTDGIQYTPLVNATVIDHSKNGKQALGTINEYLFMYDSTKKEIINFPQDINGVPMISAANTAMNKTATKAVGVSDFNASGIKTPAVWHINNQKITPLEDVSNGTCNINTASGRSSASIWGLDGKGEFAVGTSQLPLNGENECLTLSDRTIGVPTVWSTITGKAKLLNEELKYVDASWGNSKDVILMDGDQEGRRTIWVRADRISEDSSVITGTTNNFGQVAWVNGKLRDTYTEFGAYGTSVISADGQFVGFGTQREGFKIWNTKTDEVTNIGGLVHCEDVPLLDRVGNNYCDLYPKEMLWNSFGKYSLLLAMDANDDLSLISVRSGTVRTGITGGFYLEGAGWMSTGKFFAKQGVAEAQSLMMDSPFGISANGSEIYGGIAGARITFDVDADRAYVCEGGQDVELSFPKQVIQAVKKGAEFGRCAHLNDQF
;
A
#
# COMPACT_ATOMS: atom_id res chain seq x y z
N MET A 1 -9.91 31.89 31.26
CA MET A 1 -9.09 31.00 30.43
C MET A 1 -9.98 29.82 30.09
N LYS A 2 -10.13 29.49 28.80
CA LYS A 2 -10.89 28.31 28.36
C LYS A 2 -9.89 27.16 28.26
N TYR A 3 -9.89 26.27 29.25
CA TYR A 3 -9.22 24.98 29.13
C TYR A 3 -10.10 24.09 28.25
N SER A 4 -9.50 23.35 27.31
CA SER A 4 -10.20 22.31 26.57
C SER A 4 -9.49 20.98 26.77
N LYS A 5 -10.29 19.91 26.80
CA LYS A 5 -9.78 18.55 26.72
C LYS A 5 -9.03 18.43 25.39
N ILE A 6 -7.74 18.14 25.42
CA ILE A 6 -7.03 17.71 24.21
C ILE A 6 -7.77 16.44 23.77
N ALA A 7 -8.32 16.42 22.55
CA ALA A 7 -9.45 15.57 22.14
C ALA A 7 -9.25 14.05 22.32
N ALA A 8 -9.32 13.55 23.56
CA ALA A 8 -9.16 12.15 23.93
C ALA A 8 -10.21 11.24 23.27
N SER A 9 -11.39 11.78 22.95
CA SER A 9 -12.49 11.04 22.31
C SER A 9 -12.25 10.73 20.82
N LEU A 10 -11.42 11.51 20.13
CA LEU A 10 -11.07 11.29 18.72
C LEU A 10 -9.84 10.40 18.57
N ALA A 11 -8.88 10.50 19.49
CA ALA A 11 -7.78 9.54 19.59
C ALA A 11 -8.36 8.14 19.79
N LEU A 12 -9.20 7.93 20.83
CA LEU A 12 -9.74 6.60 21.20
C LEU A 12 -10.60 5.91 20.13
N THR A 13 -11.28 6.66 19.27
CA THR A 13 -12.11 6.09 18.20
C THR A 13 -11.31 5.60 16.99
N LEU A 14 -10.11 6.15 16.76
CA LEU A 14 -9.18 5.72 15.70
C LEU A 14 -8.45 4.39 16.03
N PHE A 15 -8.40 3.97 17.30
CA PHE A 15 -7.74 2.70 17.70
C PHE A 15 -8.58 1.44 17.41
N SER A 16 -9.85 1.57 17.04
CA SER A 16 -10.80 0.45 17.00
C SER A 16 -10.74 -0.44 15.74
N ALA A 17 -9.92 -0.11 14.73
CA ALA A 17 -9.91 -0.83 13.45
C ALA A 17 -8.62 -1.60 13.11
N SER A 18 -7.53 -1.41 13.84
CA SER A 18 -6.29 -2.21 13.71
C SER A 18 -5.36 -1.88 14.88
N THR A 19 -4.75 -2.90 15.47
CA THR A 19 -3.69 -2.84 16.50
C THR A 19 -2.50 -1.98 16.03
N LEU A 20 -2.61 -0.66 16.12
CA LEU A 20 -1.57 0.30 15.78
C LEU A 20 -1.12 0.98 17.07
N ALA A 21 0.14 0.77 17.47
CA ALA A 21 0.79 1.59 18.48
C ALA A 21 0.88 3.03 17.95
N ALA A 22 0.08 3.94 18.48
CA ALA A 22 0.00 5.33 18.02
C ALA A 22 0.53 6.27 19.11
N GLY A 23 1.43 7.19 18.73
CA GLY A 23 2.11 8.10 19.64
C GLY A 23 2.21 9.49 19.03
N PRO A 24 1.11 10.27 19.02
CA PRO A 24 1.04 11.55 18.32
C PRO A 24 1.79 12.65 19.09
N LEU A 25 2.46 13.54 18.34
CA LEU A 25 2.87 14.85 18.84
C LEU A 25 1.64 15.75 18.84
N PHE A 26 1.19 16.26 19.97
CA PHE A 26 0.06 17.19 20.01
C PHE A 26 0.51 18.61 19.68
N ILE A 27 -0.13 19.25 18.71
CA ILE A 27 0.17 20.63 18.29
C ILE A 27 -1.01 21.57 18.49
N ASN A 28 -0.72 22.80 18.89
CA ASN A 28 -1.71 23.87 18.98
C ASN A 28 -2.03 24.37 17.57
N GLU A 29 -3.21 24.04 17.05
CA GLU A 29 -3.63 24.37 15.68
C GLU A 29 -3.54 25.87 15.32
N LYS A 30 -3.57 26.78 16.31
CA LYS A 30 -3.49 28.22 16.04
C LYS A 30 -2.06 28.68 15.77
N THR A 31 -1.09 28.08 16.44
CA THR A 31 0.32 28.47 16.35
C THR A 31 1.14 27.49 15.50
N MET A 32 0.63 26.27 15.29
CA MET A 32 1.34 25.14 14.72
C MET A 32 2.61 24.79 15.51
N GLU A 33 2.58 25.01 16.82
CA GLU A 33 3.65 24.66 17.75
C GLU A 33 3.19 23.52 18.68
N PRO A 34 4.08 22.61 19.11
CA PRO A 34 3.76 21.58 20.09
C PRO A 34 3.23 22.18 21.38
N TYR A 35 2.26 21.51 22.02
CA TYR A 35 1.95 21.77 23.41
C TYR A 35 3.16 21.46 24.29
N LYS A 36 3.41 22.29 25.32
CA LYS A 36 4.60 22.15 26.17
C LYS A 36 4.28 22.44 27.62
N TRP A 37 4.93 21.74 28.53
CA TRP A 37 4.96 22.12 29.95
C TRP A 37 5.72 23.44 30.17
N ASP A 38 5.24 24.29 31.08
CA ASP A 38 6.00 25.47 31.54
C ASP A 38 7.07 25.06 32.57
N THR A 39 8.28 24.83 32.10
CA THR A 39 9.42 24.43 32.95
C THR A 39 9.94 25.56 33.84
N SER A 40 9.43 26.81 33.70
CA SER A 40 9.81 27.91 34.60
C SER A 40 9.15 27.81 35.99
N LYS A 41 8.12 26.97 36.13
CA LYS A 41 7.40 26.70 37.38
C LYS A 41 8.11 25.72 38.31
N GLY A 42 9.26 25.19 37.89
CA GLY A 42 10.00 24.13 38.58
C GLY A 42 9.63 22.73 38.08
N PRO A 43 10.04 21.67 38.79
CA PRO A 43 9.72 20.29 38.38
C PRO A 43 8.22 20.04 38.35
N ILE A 44 7.76 19.35 37.30
CA ILE A 44 6.37 18.93 37.14
C ILE A 44 6.06 17.88 38.23
N PRO A 45 5.03 18.10 39.07
CA PRO A 45 4.70 17.18 40.15
C PRO A 45 4.08 15.90 39.59
N VAL A 46 4.58 14.74 40.04
CA VAL A 46 4.06 13.42 39.67
C VAL A 46 3.33 12.80 40.85
N TRP A 47 2.14 12.25 40.59
CA TRP A 47 1.28 11.56 41.55
C TRP A 47 1.08 10.11 41.12
N THR A 48 1.39 9.17 42.00
CA THR A 48 1.33 7.73 41.71
C THR A 48 0.15 7.05 42.40
N ASP A 49 -0.44 6.10 41.70
CA ASP A 49 -1.52 5.26 42.21
C ASP A 49 -1.02 4.29 43.31
N GLY A 50 -1.93 3.92 44.21
CA GLY A 50 -1.66 3.02 45.33
C GLY A 50 -1.93 1.55 45.03
N GLY A 51 -2.73 1.23 44.01
CA GLY A 51 -3.03 -0.13 43.58
C GLY A 51 -3.84 -0.98 44.60
N PRO A 52 -4.38 -2.12 44.15
CA PRO A 52 -5.17 -3.02 44.97
C PRO A 52 -4.30 -3.88 45.91
N ILE A 53 -4.89 -4.37 47.00
CA ILE A 53 -4.22 -5.24 47.98
C ILE A 53 -4.40 -6.72 47.61
N TYR A 54 -3.30 -7.46 47.51
CA TYR A 54 -3.27 -8.91 47.23
C TYR A 54 -2.42 -9.69 48.26
N PRO A 55 -2.65 -11.01 48.41
CA PRO A 55 -1.83 -11.86 49.27
C PRO A 55 -0.35 -11.93 48.82
N THR A 56 0.59 -12.08 49.75
CA THR A 56 2.02 -12.28 49.42
C THR A 56 2.45 -13.75 49.57
N LYS A 57 3.50 -14.17 48.85
CA LYS A 57 4.03 -15.55 48.90
C LYS A 57 4.51 -15.99 50.29
N ASP A 58 5.05 -15.06 51.08
CA ASP A 58 5.57 -15.33 52.42
C ASP A 58 4.50 -15.28 53.52
N GLY A 59 3.24 -15.03 53.16
CA GLY A 59 2.11 -14.86 54.08
C GLY A 59 1.95 -13.40 54.51
N GLY A 60 0.78 -12.84 54.21
CA GLY A 60 0.46 -11.42 54.43
C GLY A 60 -0.31 -10.84 53.25
N GLU A 61 -0.44 -9.52 53.21
CA GLU A 61 -1.09 -8.76 52.15
C GLU A 61 -0.24 -7.53 51.82
N ALA A 62 -0.15 -7.16 50.55
CA ALA A 62 0.55 -5.95 50.07
C ALA A 62 -0.13 -5.38 48.83
N GLN A 63 0.08 -4.09 48.57
CA GLN A 63 -0.39 -3.44 47.35
C GLN A 63 0.39 -3.94 46.14
N ALA A 64 -0.31 -4.32 45.08
CA ALA A 64 0.24 -4.96 43.88
C ALA A 64 0.13 -4.03 42.68
N TYR A 65 1.18 -3.99 41.87
CA TYR A 65 1.11 -3.55 40.48
C TYR A 65 0.87 -4.72 39.54
N THR A 66 1.44 -5.90 39.85
CA THR A 66 1.23 -7.14 39.10
C THR A 66 0.95 -8.28 40.05
N VAL A 67 0.09 -9.19 39.63
CA VAL A 67 -0.26 -10.42 40.34
C VAL A 67 0.26 -11.63 39.57
N ASP A 68 0.86 -12.58 40.28
CA ASP A 68 1.35 -13.85 39.72
C ASP A 68 0.18 -14.81 39.40
N TYR A 69 0.44 -15.87 38.63
CA TYR A 69 -0.55 -16.88 38.25
C TYR A 69 -1.21 -17.58 39.44
N ASP A 70 -0.56 -17.60 40.61
CA ASP A 70 -1.11 -18.16 41.85
C ASP A 70 -1.98 -17.17 42.65
N GLY A 71 -2.16 -15.94 42.15
CA GLY A 71 -2.96 -14.89 42.78
C GLY A 71 -2.23 -14.09 43.85
N THR A 72 -0.91 -14.25 43.99
CA THR A 72 -0.09 -13.48 44.94
C THR A 72 0.60 -12.29 44.27
N VAL A 73 1.05 -11.31 45.06
CA VAL A 73 1.83 -10.16 44.56
C VAL A 73 3.08 -10.64 43.83
N PHE A 74 3.24 -10.24 42.56
CA PHE A 74 4.45 -10.44 41.77
C PHE A 74 5.36 -9.21 41.86
N LEU A 75 4.88 -8.06 41.35
CA LEU A 75 5.50 -6.76 41.54
C LEU A 75 4.60 -5.91 42.45
N SER A 76 5.18 -5.35 43.51
CA SER A 76 4.47 -4.46 44.44
C SER A 76 4.37 -3.04 43.88
N ILE A 77 3.51 -2.22 44.49
CA ILE A 77 3.43 -0.79 44.17
C ILE A 77 4.69 -0.04 44.59
N GLU A 78 5.40 -0.51 45.61
CA GLU A 78 6.74 0.00 45.94
C GLU A 78 7.71 -0.23 44.77
N GLN A 79 7.69 -1.42 44.16
CA GLN A 79 8.52 -1.72 43.00
C GLN A 79 8.09 -0.88 41.78
N ALA A 80 6.78 -0.74 41.51
CA ALA A 80 6.29 0.12 40.43
C ALA A 80 6.70 1.58 40.62
N ASN A 81 6.69 2.10 41.86
CA ASN A 81 7.16 3.45 42.17
C ASN A 81 8.68 3.62 41.96
N LEU A 82 9.48 2.58 42.19
CA LEU A 82 10.92 2.60 41.83
C LEU A 82 11.12 2.66 40.32
N ILE A 83 10.31 1.92 39.55
CA ILE A 83 10.33 1.94 38.08
C ILE A 83 9.90 3.33 37.57
N THR A 84 8.81 3.89 38.10
CA THR A 84 8.36 5.26 37.81
C THR A 84 9.45 6.29 38.11
N ALA A 85 10.13 6.17 39.26
CA ALA A 85 11.23 7.06 39.60
C ALA A 85 12.41 6.94 38.63
N LYS A 86 12.73 5.73 38.15
CA LYS A 86 13.76 5.49 37.14
C LYS A 86 13.38 6.14 35.80
N ALA A 87 12.18 5.88 35.29
CA ALA A 87 11.68 6.46 34.04
C ALA A 87 11.67 8.00 34.09
N ILE A 88 11.25 8.59 35.23
CA ILE A 88 11.33 10.04 35.46
C ILE A 88 12.78 10.55 35.38
N ALA A 89 13.71 9.82 35.99
CA ALA A 89 15.11 10.21 36.02
C ALA A 89 15.75 10.20 34.63
N GLU A 90 15.42 9.24 33.77
CA GLU A 90 15.93 9.17 32.39
C GLU A 90 15.61 10.46 31.61
N TRP A 91 14.36 10.93 31.64
CA TRP A 91 13.98 12.18 30.99
C TRP A 91 14.49 13.44 31.70
N THR A 92 14.51 13.44 33.03
CA THR A 92 14.93 14.60 33.84
C THR A 92 16.45 14.85 33.77
N ASN A 93 17.25 13.80 33.56
CA ASN A 93 18.71 13.89 33.55
C ASN A 93 19.30 14.26 32.19
N VAL A 94 18.47 14.49 31.16
CA VAL A 94 18.94 14.95 29.85
C VAL A 94 19.50 16.38 29.97
N GLU A 95 20.83 16.51 29.96
CA GLU A 95 21.54 17.78 30.24
C GLU A 95 21.18 18.92 29.27
N THR A 96 20.76 18.59 28.05
CA THR A 96 20.37 19.54 27.01
C THR A 96 18.93 20.04 27.15
N SER A 97 18.15 19.45 28.06
CA SER A 97 16.75 19.78 28.32
C SER A 97 16.55 20.55 29.64
N THR A 98 15.59 21.47 29.68
CA THR A 98 15.13 22.14 30.91
C THR A 98 14.02 21.38 31.63
N PHE A 99 13.54 20.28 31.05
CA PHE A 99 12.43 19.51 31.58
C PHE A 99 12.83 18.73 32.84
N GLN A 100 11.99 18.77 33.88
CA GLN A 100 12.21 18.04 35.13
C GLN A 100 10.89 17.55 35.70
N MET A 101 10.86 16.33 36.21
CA MET A 101 9.71 15.77 36.94
C MET A 101 10.14 15.33 38.34
N GLU A 102 9.21 15.36 39.30
CA GLU A 102 9.46 14.89 40.66
C GLU A 102 8.21 14.23 41.24
N ILE A 103 8.35 13.02 41.80
CA ILE A 103 7.28 12.37 42.55
C ILE A 103 7.02 13.16 43.82
N LYS A 104 5.83 13.77 43.92
CA LYS A 104 5.42 14.59 45.09
C LYS A 104 4.56 13.84 46.08
N GLY A 105 3.93 12.74 45.68
CA GLY A 105 3.07 11.95 46.54
C GLY A 105 2.20 10.96 45.77
N THR A 106 1.08 10.58 46.37
CA THR A 106 0.13 9.62 45.80
C THR A 106 -1.13 10.33 45.30
N ILE A 107 -1.85 9.68 44.39
CA ILE A 107 -3.19 10.12 43.94
C ILE A 107 -4.14 10.25 45.14
N GLU A 108 -4.07 9.33 46.10
CA GLU A 108 -4.84 9.37 47.35
C GLU A 108 -4.64 10.68 48.12
N SER A 109 -3.40 11.16 48.19
CA SER A 109 -3.08 12.40 48.91
C SER A 109 -3.63 13.65 48.24
N GLN A 110 -3.89 13.61 46.93
CA GLN A 110 -4.39 14.75 46.15
C GLN A 110 -5.91 14.74 46.06
N ILE A 111 -6.50 13.60 45.69
CA ILE A 111 -7.93 13.51 45.34
C ILE A 111 -8.68 12.44 46.14
N GLY A 112 -8.02 11.74 47.07
CA GLY A 112 -8.66 10.79 47.99
C GLY A 112 -8.92 9.39 47.40
N ILE A 113 -8.36 9.08 46.23
CA ILE A 113 -8.48 7.77 45.58
C ILE A 113 -7.24 6.93 45.89
N ALA A 114 -7.41 5.87 46.67
CA ALA A 114 -6.32 4.98 47.09
C ALA A 114 -5.87 4.01 46.00
N ASP A 115 -6.79 3.59 45.14
CA ASP A 115 -6.60 2.64 44.04
C ASP A 115 -7.47 3.09 42.86
N VAL A 116 -6.84 3.36 41.72
CA VAL A 116 -7.53 3.69 40.48
C VAL A 116 -7.85 2.40 39.74
N ASN A 117 -9.13 2.17 39.44
CA ASN A 117 -9.64 0.98 38.76
C ASN A 117 -10.78 1.34 37.80
N GLU A 118 -11.34 0.34 37.12
CA GLU A 118 -12.35 0.51 36.07
C GLU A 118 -13.64 1.20 36.54
N THR A 119 -13.89 1.24 37.84
CA THR A 119 -15.09 1.84 38.43
C THR A 119 -14.94 3.32 38.78
N ASN A 120 -13.71 3.82 38.93
CA ASN A 120 -13.43 5.20 39.37
C ASN A 120 -12.45 5.97 38.46
N VAL A 121 -11.88 5.34 37.42
CA VAL A 121 -10.91 5.95 36.49
C VAL A 121 -11.42 7.22 35.79
N ASP A 122 -12.75 7.38 35.67
CA ASP A 122 -13.39 8.62 35.19
C ASP A 122 -13.06 9.86 36.03
N GLU A 123 -12.77 9.67 37.32
CA GLU A 123 -12.36 10.75 38.22
C GLU A 123 -10.94 11.26 37.91
N VAL A 124 -10.17 10.51 37.11
CA VAL A 124 -8.85 10.90 36.59
C VAL A 124 -8.94 11.44 35.15
N TYR A 125 -9.53 10.69 34.21
CA TYR A 125 -9.47 10.98 32.75
C TYR A 125 -10.57 11.91 32.17
N TYR A 126 -11.57 12.32 32.96
CA TYR A 126 -12.62 13.26 32.52
C TYR A 126 -12.71 14.53 33.36
N VAL A 127 -11.84 14.66 34.35
CA VAL A 127 -11.84 15.77 35.30
C VAL A 127 -10.44 16.37 35.28
N GLU A 128 -10.34 17.70 35.14
CA GLU A 128 -9.07 18.39 35.35
C GLU A 128 -8.76 18.37 36.86
N ASN A 129 -7.82 17.52 37.26
CA ASN A 129 -7.38 17.32 38.64
C ASN A 129 -6.28 18.31 39.07
N GLY A 130 -5.80 19.12 38.13
CA GLY A 130 -4.90 20.24 38.37
C GLY A 130 -3.48 19.96 37.88
N TYR A 131 -2.59 20.93 38.12
CA TYR A 131 -1.25 20.90 37.54
C TYR A 131 -0.43 19.68 37.99
N GLY A 132 -0.14 18.76 37.07
CA GLY A 132 0.67 17.58 37.38
C GLY A 132 0.52 16.41 36.41
N PHE A 133 1.32 15.38 36.65
CA PHE A 133 1.33 14.12 35.89
C PHE A 133 0.82 12.97 36.76
N TRP A 134 -0.22 12.28 36.30
CA TRP A 134 -0.92 11.23 37.04
C TRP A 134 -0.55 9.84 36.48
N VAL A 135 0.10 9.00 37.29
CA VAL A 135 0.53 7.65 36.91
C VAL A 135 -0.38 6.61 37.57
N ASN A 136 -1.21 5.94 36.77
CA ASN A 136 -2.20 4.95 37.18
C ASN A 136 -1.68 3.53 36.90
N TYR A 137 -1.97 2.60 37.81
CA TYR A 137 -1.45 1.24 37.77
C TYR A 137 -2.59 0.23 37.52
N ASP A 138 -2.79 -0.15 36.26
CA ASP A 138 -3.85 -1.10 35.87
C ASP A 138 -3.42 -2.54 36.17
N THR A 139 -3.64 -2.97 37.40
CA THR A 139 -3.03 -4.20 37.94
C THR A 139 -3.44 -5.47 37.20
N ASP A 140 -4.69 -5.52 36.74
CA ASP A 140 -5.26 -6.69 36.07
C ASP A 140 -5.73 -6.42 34.62
N GLY A 141 -5.48 -5.21 34.11
CA GLY A 141 -5.86 -4.81 32.76
C GLY A 141 -7.33 -4.46 32.60
N GLN A 142 -8.12 -4.37 33.69
CA GLN A 142 -9.56 -4.08 33.59
C GLN A 142 -9.83 -2.65 33.15
N ILE A 143 -8.97 -1.67 33.45
CA ILE A 143 -9.13 -0.31 32.91
C ILE A 143 -9.01 -0.37 31.38
N LEU A 144 -7.99 -1.05 30.84
CA LEU A 144 -7.85 -1.23 29.40
C LEU A 144 -9.09 -1.88 28.75
N GLU A 145 -9.55 -3.01 29.29
CA GLU A 145 -10.66 -3.76 28.68
C GLU A 145 -12.02 -3.10 28.85
N GLN A 146 -12.35 -2.61 30.04
CA GLN A 146 -13.70 -2.14 30.36
C GLN A 146 -13.89 -0.65 30.11
N TYR A 147 -12.84 0.15 30.27
CA TYR A 147 -12.90 1.59 30.11
C TYR A 147 -12.49 2.03 28.70
N PHE A 148 -11.29 1.64 28.27
CA PHE A 148 -10.78 2.01 26.94
C PHE A 148 -11.29 1.10 25.83
N GLY A 149 -11.83 -0.08 26.16
CA GLY A 149 -12.33 -1.04 25.18
C GLY A 149 -11.24 -1.68 24.33
N VAL A 150 -10.00 -1.72 24.84
CA VAL A 150 -8.83 -2.28 24.15
C VAL A 150 -8.35 -3.56 24.85
N PRO A 151 -7.74 -4.52 24.15
CA PRO A 151 -7.30 -5.75 24.78
C PRO A 151 -6.09 -5.53 25.70
N ARG A 152 -6.19 -5.93 26.97
CA ARG A 152 -5.06 -5.92 27.93
C ARG A 152 -3.88 -6.82 27.53
N ASP A 153 -4.10 -7.76 26.61
CA ASP A 153 -3.04 -8.60 26.04
C ASP A 153 -2.35 -7.98 24.81
N ALA A 154 -2.78 -6.78 24.39
CA ALA A 154 -2.27 -6.10 23.18
C ALA A 154 -1.75 -4.67 23.44
N VAL A 155 -2.15 -4.03 24.53
CA VAL A 155 -1.75 -2.66 24.88
C VAL A 155 -0.88 -2.69 26.13
N LEU A 156 0.35 -2.17 26.04
CA LEU A 156 1.34 -2.20 27.12
C LEU A 156 1.16 -1.02 28.11
N GLY A 157 0.71 0.12 27.60
CA GLY A 157 0.44 1.32 28.36
C GLY A 157 -0.30 2.33 27.49
N ILE A 158 -0.76 3.41 28.12
CA ILE A 158 -1.35 4.56 27.43
C ILE A 158 -0.92 5.82 28.18
N ALA A 159 -0.29 6.76 27.49
CA ALA A 159 0.02 8.07 28.07
C ALA A 159 -0.14 9.22 27.07
N PHE A 160 -0.56 10.39 27.57
CA PHE A 160 -0.72 11.61 26.76
C PHE A 160 -0.91 12.86 27.64
N PRO A 161 -0.64 14.07 27.11
CA PRO A 161 -1.13 15.32 27.68
C PRO A 161 -2.66 15.35 27.62
N GLU A 162 -3.31 15.52 28.75
CA GLU A 162 -4.77 15.45 28.86
C GLU A 162 -5.42 16.84 28.76
N TRP A 163 -4.84 17.81 29.46
CA TRP A 163 -5.34 19.19 29.53
C TRP A 163 -4.25 20.19 29.21
N ALA A 164 -4.64 21.22 28.46
CA ALA A 164 -3.77 22.34 28.15
C ALA A 164 -4.53 23.67 28.08
N ASN A 165 -3.77 24.75 28.23
CA ASN A 165 -4.24 26.11 27.98
C ASN A 165 -4.17 26.42 26.48
N GLU A 166 -5.31 26.44 25.82
CA GLU A 166 -5.47 26.72 24.39
C GLU A 166 -5.02 28.11 23.91
N GLU A 167 -4.87 29.07 24.82
CA GLU A 167 -4.37 30.40 24.50
C GLU A 167 -2.84 30.44 24.46
N THR A 168 -2.17 29.60 25.26
CA THR A 168 -0.71 29.61 25.40
C THR A 168 -0.01 28.36 24.85
N GLY A 169 -0.76 27.27 24.60
CA GLY A 169 -0.18 25.96 24.29
C GLY A 169 0.44 25.25 25.50
N GLU A 170 0.18 25.73 26.73
CA GLU A 170 0.81 25.17 27.93
C GLU A 170 0.06 23.92 28.41
N ILE A 171 0.77 22.79 28.55
CA ILE A 171 0.23 21.57 29.18
C ILE A 171 0.04 21.85 30.67
N THR A 172 -1.16 21.56 31.17
CA THR A 172 -1.49 21.66 32.60
C THR A 172 -1.55 20.29 33.25
N GLU A 173 -1.97 19.26 32.53
CA GLU A 173 -2.17 17.92 33.10
C GLU A 173 -1.89 16.84 32.07
N ALA A 174 -1.23 15.77 32.48
CA ALA A 174 -1.02 14.57 31.68
C ALA A 174 -1.30 13.33 32.51
N THR A 175 -1.58 12.23 31.83
CA THR A 175 -1.95 10.97 32.48
C THR A 175 -1.26 9.80 31.80
N ALA A 176 -0.84 8.81 32.58
CA ALA A 176 -0.29 7.55 32.12
C ALA A 176 -1.00 6.37 32.80
N LEU A 177 -1.33 5.34 32.04
CA LEU A 177 -1.88 4.07 32.51
C LEU A 177 -0.87 2.96 32.19
N MET A 178 -0.30 2.33 33.21
CA MET A 178 0.67 1.26 33.05
C MET A 178 -0.01 -0.09 33.23
N ASN A 179 0.12 -1.00 32.26
CA ASN A 179 -0.55 -2.29 32.28
C ASN A 179 0.20 -3.32 33.13
N GLY A 180 -0.29 -3.56 34.35
CA GLY A 180 0.25 -4.56 35.27
C GLY A 180 -0.01 -6.01 34.86
N TRP A 181 -0.96 -6.26 33.94
CA TRP A 181 -1.28 -7.60 33.43
C TRP A 181 -0.22 -8.16 32.47
N PHE A 182 0.49 -7.29 31.74
CA PHE A 182 1.41 -7.70 30.67
C PHE A 182 2.89 -7.75 31.09
N VAL A 183 3.16 -8.02 32.37
CA VAL A 183 4.52 -8.20 32.88
C VAL A 183 4.97 -9.66 32.74
N ASP A 184 6.20 -9.89 32.30
CA ASP A 184 6.76 -11.23 32.16
C ASP A 184 7.05 -11.88 33.51
N ASP A 185 6.81 -13.18 33.65
CA ASP A 185 7.05 -13.91 34.90
C ASP A 185 8.55 -14.00 35.28
N THR A 186 9.44 -13.70 34.33
CA THR A 186 10.88 -13.57 34.59
C THR A 186 11.32 -12.15 34.96
N ASP A 187 10.46 -11.14 34.83
CA ASP A 187 10.78 -9.74 35.16
C ASP A 187 10.63 -9.42 36.65
N THR A 188 11.36 -10.13 37.50
CA THR A 188 11.17 -10.04 38.96
C THR A 188 11.54 -8.67 39.55
N GLN A 189 12.28 -7.84 38.81
CA GLN A 189 12.70 -6.50 39.22
C GLN A 189 11.95 -5.39 38.46
N GLY A 190 11.14 -5.74 37.46
CA GLY A 190 10.50 -4.78 36.57
C GLY A 190 11.47 -4.04 35.65
N ASP A 191 12.63 -4.63 35.36
CA ASP A 191 13.66 -4.04 34.49
C ASP A 191 13.25 -4.08 33.02
N MET A 192 12.41 -5.02 32.59
CA MET A 192 11.93 -5.10 31.21
C MET A 192 10.68 -4.25 30.99
N ILE A 193 9.74 -4.23 31.95
CA ILE A 193 8.57 -3.35 31.90
C ILE A 193 8.95 -1.86 32.07
N ALA A 194 10.11 -1.56 32.67
CA ALA A 194 10.63 -0.19 32.75
C ALA A 194 10.75 0.52 31.40
N GLY A 195 10.96 -0.22 30.30
CA GLY A 195 10.95 0.35 28.95
C GLY A 195 9.61 0.94 28.57
N VAL A 196 8.52 0.26 28.93
CA VAL A 196 7.14 0.75 28.70
C VAL A 196 6.91 2.03 29.49
N PHE A 197 7.29 2.06 30.78
CA PHE A 197 7.12 3.27 31.60
C PHE A 197 7.88 4.45 30.99
N THR A 198 9.13 4.24 30.60
CA THR A 198 9.98 5.32 30.05
C THR A 198 9.42 5.83 28.72
N HIS A 199 8.98 4.94 27.83
CA HIS A 199 8.34 5.28 26.55
C HIS A 199 7.04 6.06 26.72
N GLU A 200 6.12 5.55 27.53
CA GLU A 200 4.82 6.18 27.76
C GLU A 200 4.99 7.55 28.44
N PHE A 201 5.97 7.68 29.33
CA PHE A 201 6.26 8.99 29.94
C PHE A 201 6.75 10.00 28.89
N GLY A 202 7.46 9.55 27.85
CA GLY A 202 7.76 10.38 26.68
C GLY A 202 6.49 10.96 26.03
N HIS A 203 5.44 10.15 25.85
CA HIS A 203 4.15 10.64 25.35
C HIS A 203 3.46 11.62 26.30
N ALA A 204 3.49 11.41 27.61
CA ALA A 204 2.98 12.38 28.59
C ALA A 204 3.72 13.73 28.54
N ILE A 205 5.00 13.72 28.11
CA ILE A 205 5.84 14.90 27.90
C ILE A 205 5.57 15.58 26.53
N ASN A 206 4.66 14.99 25.74
CA ASN A 206 4.30 15.37 24.37
C ASN A 206 5.35 15.01 23.31
N MET A 207 6.08 13.91 23.49
CA MET A 207 6.95 13.37 22.45
C MET A 207 6.20 12.38 21.55
N SER A 208 6.54 12.36 20.28
CA SER A 208 6.03 11.36 19.34
C SER A 208 6.98 10.18 19.20
N HIS A 209 6.49 9.16 18.49
CA HIS A 209 7.35 8.11 17.98
C HIS A 209 8.44 8.62 17.04
N SER A 210 9.55 7.88 17.00
CA SER A 210 10.65 8.03 16.05
C SER A 210 11.05 6.69 15.42
N GLN A 211 11.89 6.72 14.37
CA GLN A 211 12.41 5.52 13.72
C GLN A 211 13.89 5.71 13.39
N ALA A 212 14.75 5.49 14.37
CA ALA A 212 16.21 5.58 14.20
C ALA A 212 16.83 4.20 13.91
N ASN A 213 16.57 3.22 14.78
CA ASN A 213 17.12 1.87 14.69
C ASN A 213 16.09 0.78 15.01
N GLY A 214 14.95 1.09 15.63
CA GLY A 214 14.01 0.07 16.12
C GLY A 214 13.48 -0.88 15.05
N HIS A 215 13.32 -0.39 13.82
CA HIS A 215 12.92 -1.21 12.68
C HIS A 215 13.97 -2.29 12.31
N LEU A 216 15.26 -2.04 12.55
CA LEU A 216 16.36 -2.99 12.34
C LEU A 216 16.29 -4.19 13.31
N TYR A 217 15.61 -4.04 14.45
CA TYR A 217 15.43 -5.08 15.46
C TYR A 217 14.05 -5.73 15.40
N TYR A 218 12.98 -4.94 15.42
CA TYR A 218 11.62 -5.44 15.59
C TYR A 218 10.94 -5.85 14.27
N ILE A 219 11.34 -5.27 13.14
CA ILE A 219 10.67 -5.48 11.85
C ILE A 219 11.48 -6.41 10.93
N ALA A 220 12.81 -6.33 10.99
CA ALA A 220 13.73 -7.09 10.16
C ALA A 220 13.47 -8.60 10.18
N ASN A 221 13.22 -9.17 9.01
CA ASN A 221 13.06 -10.61 8.83
C ASN A 221 13.52 -11.05 7.43
N TYR A 222 13.54 -12.37 7.17
CA TYR A 222 14.06 -12.90 5.90
C TYR A 222 13.34 -12.38 4.65
N VAL A 223 12.01 -12.21 4.72
CA VAL A 223 11.19 -11.75 3.59
C VAL A 223 11.05 -10.23 3.54
N ASN A 224 11.39 -9.54 4.63
CA ASN A 224 11.38 -8.08 4.74
C ASN A 224 12.67 -7.59 5.43
N PRO A 225 13.82 -7.65 4.73
CA PRO A 225 15.08 -7.14 5.26
C PRO A 225 15.01 -5.63 5.52
N GLN A 226 15.70 -5.17 6.57
CA GLN A 226 15.87 -3.74 6.85
C GLN A 226 17.34 -3.31 6.71
N PHE A 227 17.59 -2.01 6.63
CA PHE A 227 18.88 -1.44 6.24
C PHE A 227 19.19 -0.19 7.08
N ASP A 228 20.42 -0.01 7.51
CA ASP A 228 20.88 1.18 8.26
C ASP A 228 21.29 2.35 7.34
N GLY A 229 20.77 2.36 6.12
CA GLY A 229 21.11 3.28 5.03
C GLY A 229 20.34 2.93 3.75
N VAL A 230 20.74 3.51 2.62
CA VAL A 230 20.05 3.30 1.35
C VAL A 230 20.32 1.88 0.81
N PRO A 231 19.27 1.04 0.61
CA PRO A 231 19.44 -0.35 0.19
C PRO A 231 20.23 -0.48 -1.14
N GLY A 232 21.20 -1.40 -1.16
CA GLY A 232 22.02 -1.68 -2.34
C GLY A 232 23.28 -0.82 -2.47
N CYS A 233 23.45 0.20 -1.63
CA CYS A 233 24.65 1.03 -1.61
C CYS A 233 25.81 0.38 -0.83
N GLU A 234 27.04 0.74 -1.19
CA GLU A 234 28.24 0.23 -0.52
C GLU A 234 28.28 0.66 0.95
N GLY A 235 28.63 -0.26 1.85
CA GLY A 235 28.76 0.01 3.28
C GLY A 235 27.46 -0.07 4.09
N VAL A 236 26.32 -0.30 3.45
CA VAL A 236 25.02 -0.46 4.13
C VAL A 236 24.86 -1.89 4.65
N ASN A 237 24.56 -2.02 5.94
CA ASN A 237 24.30 -3.30 6.58
C ASN A 237 22.87 -3.75 6.29
N THR A 238 22.69 -5.05 6.07
CA THR A 238 21.37 -5.67 5.91
C THR A 238 21.02 -6.49 7.15
N TYR A 239 19.84 -6.24 7.71
CA TYR A 239 19.33 -6.92 8.90
C TYR A 239 18.23 -7.90 8.50
N LYS A 240 18.37 -9.15 8.93
CA LYS A 240 17.43 -10.25 8.66
C LYS A 240 17.36 -11.13 9.91
N ASN A 241 16.16 -11.43 10.39
CA ASN A 241 15.96 -12.50 11.37
C ASN A 241 16.07 -13.88 10.70
N ASN A 242 17.29 -14.39 10.48
CA ASN A 242 17.52 -15.80 10.14
C ASN A 242 18.83 -16.34 10.76
N GLN A 243 18.95 -17.66 10.91
CA GLN A 243 20.08 -18.28 11.61
C GLN A 243 21.37 -18.39 10.76
N TRP A 244 21.40 -17.86 9.53
CA TRP A 244 22.44 -18.23 8.54
C TRP A 244 23.08 -17.05 7.78
N GLU A 245 22.43 -15.88 7.67
CA GLU A 245 22.88 -14.79 6.77
C GLU A 245 22.68 -13.37 7.31
N GLY A 246 22.09 -13.18 8.50
CA GLY A 246 21.97 -11.86 9.13
C GLY A 246 21.65 -11.94 10.62
N ALA A 247 22.10 -10.96 11.39
CA ALA A 247 21.69 -10.78 12.79
C ALA A 247 20.65 -9.65 12.86
N LEU A 248 19.79 -9.70 13.88
CA LEU A 248 19.05 -8.50 14.31
C LEU A 248 20.04 -7.45 14.82
N ALA A 249 19.63 -6.19 14.83
CA ALA A 249 20.40 -5.13 15.50
C ALA A 249 20.64 -5.46 16.99
N ASN A 250 21.67 -4.87 17.59
CA ASN A 250 21.87 -4.99 19.02
C ASN A 250 20.74 -4.22 19.75
N PRO A 251 20.02 -4.82 20.72
CA PRO A 251 18.97 -4.13 21.44
C PRO A 251 19.45 -2.84 22.15
N GLN A 252 20.74 -2.71 22.47
CA GLN A 252 21.33 -1.46 23.03
C GLN A 252 21.22 -0.23 22.11
N TRP A 253 20.93 -0.45 20.83
CA TRP A 253 20.76 0.61 19.85
C TRP A 253 19.31 1.05 19.69
N LEU A 254 18.38 0.46 20.45
CA LEU A 254 16.96 0.80 20.39
C LEU A 254 16.73 2.17 21.01
N GLU A 255 16.13 3.06 20.23
CA GLU A 255 15.55 4.28 20.74
C GLU A 255 14.33 3.99 21.62
N THR A 256 14.20 4.76 22.70
CA THR A 256 13.10 4.65 23.66
C THR A 256 11.78 4.92 22.96
N MET A 257 11.69 5.94 22.10
CA MET A 257 10.45 6.34 21.42
C MET A 257 10.10 5.52 20.17
N PHE A 258 10.72 4.36 19.92
CA PHE A 258 10.25 3.46 18.85
C PHE A 258 8.88 2.84 19.24
N PRO A 259 7.88 2.78 18.33
CA PRO A 259 6.50 2.35 18.64
C PRO A 259 6.31 0.91 19.12
N TYR A 260 7.35 0.08 19.06
CA TYR A 260 7.28 -1.31 19.49
C TYR A 260 8.25 -1.57 20.61
N ILE A 261 7.75 -2.24 21.64
CA ILE A 261 8.53 -2.69 22.79
C ILE A 261 8.21 -4.16 23.03
N ASN A 262 9.24 -4.96 23.26
CA ASN A 262 9.09 -6.30 23.80
C ASN A 262 9.51 -6.31 25.29
N PRO A 263 8.56 -6.09 26.22
CA PRO A 263 8.82 -6.06 27.67
C PRO A 263 9.07 -7.47 28.26
N ARG A 264 9.27 -8.48 27.42
CA ARG A 264 9.58 -9.87 27.80
C ARG A 264 11.00 -10.28 27.36
N SER A 265 11.84 -9.31 27.03
CA SER A 265 13.20 -9.53 26.57
C SER A 265 14.10 -8.38 27.00
N SER A 266 15.42 -8.55 26.84
CA SER A 266 16.39 -7.48 27.07
C SER A 266 16.09 -6.20 26.28
N ALA A 267 15.34 -6.27 25.18
CA ALA A 267 14.93 -5.09 24.42
C ALA A 267 14.09 -4.10 25.26
N GLY A 268 13.20 -4.60 26.14
CA GLY A 268 12.46 -3.74 27.07
C GLY A 268 13.37 -3.04 28.08
N THR A 269 14.45 -3.70 28.50
CA THR A 269 15.46 -3.09 29.40
C THR A 269 16.27 -2.01 28.70
N GLU A 270 16.67 -2.24 27.45
CA GLU A 270 17.45 -1.24 26.69
C GLU A 270 16.59 -0.02 26.29
N GLN A 271 15.31 -0.21 25.99
CA GLN A 271 14.36 0.91 25.79
C GLN A 271 13.94 1.62 27.08
N ALA A 272 14.46 1.19 28.24
CA ALA A 272 14.28 1.90 29.50
C ALA A 272 15.34 2.98 29.73
N THR A 273 16.19 3.28 28.74
CA THR A 273 17.26 4.27 28.85
C THR A 273 17.22 5.29 27.73
N VAL A 274 17.39 6.57 28.08
CA VAL A 274 17.43 7.69 27.11
C VAL A 274 18.88 7.94 26.71
N ASN A 275 19.44 6.99 25.95
CA ASN A 275 20.86 6.98 25.53
C ASN A 275 21.05 7.24 24.03
N ILE A 276 20.04 7.00 23.20
CA ILE A 276 20.10 7.26 21.76
C ILE A 276 19.90 8.76 21.52
N LYS A 277 20.74 9.34 20.66
CA LYS A 277 20.74 10.79 20.40
C LYS A 277 19.38 11.29 19.91
N ASP A 278 18.65 10.46 19.15
CA ASP A 278 17.28 10.73 18.72
C ASP A 278 16.34 11.09 19.89
N ASP A 279 16.30 10.26 20.95
CA ASP A 279 15.46 10.50 22.13
C ASP A 279 15.89 11.78 22.88
N ILE A 280 17.20 11.96 23.03
CA ILE A 280 17.80 13.15 23.68
C ILE A 280 17.43 14.43 22.92
N VAL A 281 17.48 14.41 21.59
CA VAL A 281 17.16 15.55 20.73
C VAL A 281 15.66 15.84 20.79
N ASN A 282 14.79 14.82 20.72
CA ASN A 282 13.35 15.01 20.75
C ASN A 282 12.89 15.75 22.03
N ILE A 283 13.37 15.37 23.21
CA ILE A 283 13.05 16.10 24.44
C ILE A 283 13.70 17.49 24.48
N SER A 284 14.92 17.63 23.96
CA SER A 284 15.64 18.91 23.95
C SER A 284 15.03 19.93 22.98
N ASP A 285 14.40 19.49 21.89
CA ASP A 285 13.68 20.36 20.95
C ASP A 285 12.39 20.92 21.57
N LEU A 286 11.72 20.12 22.39
CA LEU A 286 10.56 20.57 23.16
C LEU A 286 10.97 21.54 24.28
N TYR A 287 11.99 21.17 25.06
CA TYR A 287 12.39 21.89 26.29
C TYR A 287 13.87 22.30 26.26
N PRO A 288 14.29 23.17 25.34
CA PRO A 288 15.71 23.42 25.10
C PRO A 288 16.36 24.24 26.21
N THR A 289 17.55 23.80 26.65
CA THR A 289 18.47 24.69 27.38
C THR A 289 19.02 25.79 26.46
N PRO A 290 19.47 26.94 27.02
CA PRO A 290 20.19 27.93 26.23
C PRO A 290 21.47 27.38 25.59
N ALA A 291 22.17 26.45 26.26
CA ALA A 291 23.37 25.80 25.74
C ALA A 291 23.05 24.92 24.53
N TYR A 292 21.98 24.11 24.58
CA TYR A 292 21.56 23.28 23.46
C TYR A 292 21.40 24.08 22.15
N LYS A 293 20.74 25.25 22.22
CA LYS A 293 20.56 26.13 21.06
C LYS A 293 21.85 26.74 20.51
N ALA A 294 22.88 26.87 21.33
CA ALA A 294 24.12 27.56 20.97
C ALA A 294 25.26 26.59 20.61
N GLU A 295 25.25 25.38 21.17
CA GLU A 295 26.38 24.45 21.14
C GLU A 295 26.22 23.34 20.10
N TYR A 296 25.02 23.08 19.58
CA TYR A 296 24.78 22.04 18.58
C TYR A 296 24.47 22.62 17.21
N GLY A 297 24.75 21.84 16.16
CA GLY A 297 24.37 22.19 14.81
C GLY A 297 22.99 21.64 14.44
N SER A 298 22.48 22.08 13.30
CA SER A 298 21.23 21.57 12.71
C SER A 298 21.30 21.45 11.19
N ILE A 299 20.40 20.63 10.65
CA ILE A 299 20.06 20.57 9.24
C ILE A 299 18.62 21.04 9.11
N SER A 300 18.35 21.96 8.18
CA SER A 300 17.00 22.33 7.79
C SER A 300 16.85 22.15 6.28
N GLY A 301 15.69 21.69 5.85
CA GLY A 301 15.45 21.45 4.43
C GLY A 301 14.01 21.18 4.11
N THR A 302 13.76 20.95 2.82
CA THR A 302 12.44 20.60 2.28
C THR A 302 12.59 19.43 1.32
N LEU A 303 11.76 18.40 1.50
CA LEU A 303 11.65 17.25 0.61
C LEU A 303 10.65 17.56 -0.52
N TYR A 304 11.08 17.35 -1.75
CA TYR A 304 10.28 17.56 -2.96
C TYR A 304 10.10 16.26 -3.77
N THR A 305 8.97 16.15 -4.47
CA THR A 305 8.83 15.23 -5.59
C THR A 305 9.69 15.69 -6.76
N LYS A 306 9.88 14.84 -7.78
CA LYS A 306 10.64 15.21 -8.98
C LYS A 306 10.07 16.42 -9.73
N GLU A 307 8.77 16.71 -9.56
CA GLU A 307 8.08 17.88 -10.11
C GLU A 307 8.23 19.14 -9.26
N GLY A 308 8.94 19.08 -8.13
CA GLY A 308 9.15 20.20 -7.21
C GLY A 308 7.98 20.46 -6.26
N VAL A 309 7.12 19.45 -6.02
CA VAL A 309 6.02 19.55 -5.05
C VAL A 309 6.51 19.09 -3.68
N GLU A 310 6.22 19.83 -2.62
CA GLU A 310 6.56 19.43 -1.25
C GLU A 310 5.92 18.08 -0.88
N PHE A 311 6.67 17.20 -0.20
CA PHE A 311 6.20 15.85 0.14
C PHE A 311 6.42 15.52 1.62
N SER A 312 5.33 15.16 2.31
CA SER A 312 5.29 14.92 3.76
C SER A 312 5.24 13.43 4.11
N GLY A 313 5.48 13.11 5.38
CA GLY A 313 5.26 11.76 5.91
C GLY A 313 6.45 10.79 5.80
N ILE A 314 7.57 11.25 5.22
CA ILE A 314 8.82 10.49 5.05
C ILE A 314 9.76 10.71 6.23
N ASN A 315 10.50 9.68 6.63
CA ASN A 315 11.53 9.78 7.64
C ASN A 315 12.83 10.32 7.02
N LEU A 316 13.37 11.40 7.58
CA LEU A 316 14.68 11.92 7.25
C LEU A 316 15.64 11.48 8.34
N VAL A 317 16.70 10.77 7.96
CA VAL A 317 17.66 10.19 8.90
C VAL A 317 19.02 10.83 8.74
N ALA A 318 19.46 11.57 9.77
CA ALA A 318 20.83 12.02 9.90
C ALA A 318 21.62 11.00 10.73
N ARG A 319 22.52 10.25 10.09
CA ARG A 319 23.32 9.20 10.75
C ARG A 319 24.78 9.60 10.79
N ASN A 320 25.39 9.63 11.98
CA ASN A 320 26.81 9.93 12.14
C ASN A 320 27.66 8.75 11.64
N LEU A 321 28.59 9.01 10.72
CA LEU A 321 29.47 7.98 10.15
C LEU A 321 30.46 7.40 11.17
N ASP A 322 30.78 8.14 12.23
CA ASP A 322 31.72 7.75 13.28
C ASP A 322 31.05 7.09 14.50
N ASN A 323 29.73 7.32 14.69
CA ASN A 323 28.92 6.67 15.73
C ASN A 323 27.49 6.40 15.21
N PRO A 324 27.32 5.46 14.28
CA PRO A 324 26.10 5.37 13.48
C PRO A 324 24.86 4.91 14.24
N TYR A 325 24.99 4.25 15.39
CA TYR A 325 23.83 3.69 16.09
C TYR A 325 23.41 4.51 17.32
N GLU A 326 24.34 5.21 17.97
CA GLU A 326 24.01 6.04 19.13
C GLU A 326 23.86 7.52 18.75
N ASP A 327 24.58 8.00 17.71
CA ASP A 327 24.47 9.37 17.17
C ASP A 327 23.73 9.33 15.81
N VAL A 328 22.45 9.01 15.89
CA VAL A 328 21.48 9.04 14.80
C VAL A 328 20.28 9.83 15.26
N ILE A 329 19.76 10.68 14.37
CA ILE A 329 18.65 11.58 14.65
C ILE A 329 17.70 11.55 13.46
N THR A 330 16.42 11.45 13.75
CA THR A 330 15.37 11.31 12.74
C THR A 330 14.33 12.41 12.88
N GLN A 331 13.80 12.83 11.73
CA GLN A 331 12.70 13.78 11.70
C GLN A 331 11.78 13.47 10.54
N GLN A 332 10.48 13.50 10.77
CA GLN A 332 9.52 13.32 9.69
C GLN A 332 9.31 14.62 8.91
N ALA A 333 9.26 14.54 7.57
CA ALA A 333 8.84 15.67 6.75
C ALA A 333 7.40 16.09 7.08
N GLY A 334 7.22 17.37 7.35
CA GLY A 334 5.93 17.96 7.70
C GLY A 334 5.45 17.68 9.13
N ASN A 335 6.34 17.22 10.03
CA ASN A 335 5.99 16.89 11.42
C ASN A 335 5.31 18.04 12.19
N MET A 336 5.60 19.29 11.83
CA MET A 336 5.02 20.49 12.47
C MET A 336 3.62 20.82 11.96
N THR A 337 3.27 20.43 10.73
CA THR A 337 1.93 20.67 10.18
C THR A 337 1.02 19.46 10.27
N GLN A 338 1.60 18.25 10.35
CA GLN A 338 0.87 16.99 10.54
C GLN A 338 -0.19 16.74 9.45
N GLY A 339 0.05 17.28 8.24
CA GLY A 339 -0.90 17.23 7.13
C GLY A 339 -2.12 18.15 7.26
N MET A 340 -2.20 18.97 8.33
CA MET A 340 -3.30 19.94 8.49
C MET A 340 -3.21 21.14 7.53
N VAL A 341 -2.04 21.37 6.92
CA VAL A 341 -1.80 22.51 6.02
C VAL A 341 -1.11 22.03 4.73
N GLY A 342 -1.90 21.40 3.85
CA GLY A 342 -1.41 20.94 2.55
C GLY A 342 -0.23 19.95 2.64
N PRO A 343 0.41 19.63 1.50
CA PRO A 343 1.70 18.95 1.50
C PRO A 343 2.76 19.87 2.10
N ASP A 344 3.49 19.39 3.11
CA ASP A 344 4.56 20.11 3.80
C ASP A 344 5.80 19.22 3.85
N GLY A 345 6.79 19.57 3.03
CA GLY A 345 8.02 18.79 2.87
C GLY A 345 9.09 19.18 3.88
N LYS A 346 8.82 20.19 4.73
CA LYS A 346 9.84 20.78 5.59
C LYS A 346 10.21 19.84 6.71
N PHE A 347 11.50 19.83 7.03
CA PHE A 347 12.02 19.14 8.19
C PHE A 347 13.15 19.97 8.81
N THR A 348 13.38 19.76 10.10
CA THR A 348 14.55 20.29 10.79
C THR A 348 15.05 19.25 11.77
N ILE A 349 16.32 18.87 11.60
CA ILE A 349 17.05 17.95 12.46
C ILE A 349 18.02 18.79 13.29
N ASN A 350 17.73 18.93 14.59
CA ASN A 350 18.58 19.66 15.53
C ASN A 350 19.55 18.72 16.27
N GLY A 351 20.42 19.29 17.10
CA GLY A 351 21.21 18.51 18.05
C GLY A 351 22.39 17.74 17.47
N LEU A 352 22.80 18.07 16.24
CA LEU A 352 23.97 17.46 15.59
C LEU A 352 25.25 17.84 16.34
N THR A 353 26.09 16.84 16.60
CA THR A 353 27.38 17.00 17.25
C THR A 353 28.30 17.89 16.40
N PRO A 354 28.80 19.03 16.92
CA PRO A 354 29.70 19.89 16.16
C PRO A 354 30.95 19.15 15.67
N GLY A 355 31.24 19.27 14.38
CA GLY A 355 32.35 18.57 13.73
C GLY A 355 32.10 17.07 13.48
N GLY A 356 30.94 16.53 13.86
CA GLY A 356 30.51 15.19 13.48
C GLY A 356 30.27 15.09 11.96
N ARG A 357 30.47 13.89 11.41
CA ARG A 357 30.31 13.64 9.97
C ARG A 357 29.02 12.87 9.75
N TYR A 358 28.00 13.53 9.21
CA TYR A 358 26.68 12.94 9.02
C TYR A 358 26.41 12.65 7.55
N VAL A 359 25.66 11.58 7.31
CA VAL A 359 24.90 11.41 6.07
C VAL A 359 23.44 11.69 6.34
N LEU A 360 22.74 12.24 5.35
CA LEU A 360 21.29 12.42 5.37
C LEU A 360 20.68 11.50 4.31
N TYR A 361 19.65 10.75 4.66
CA TYR A 361 18.90 9.93 3.70
C TYR A 361 17.41 9.86 4.03
N ILE A 362 16.62 9.50 3.02
CA ILE A 362 15.19 9.26 3.16
C ILE A 362 14.88 7.79 3.41
N GLU A 363 13.93 7.54 4.30
CA GLU A 363 13.45 6.20 4.60
C GLU A 363 11.92 6.19 4.77
N SER A 364 11.27 5.11 4.33
CA SER A 364 9.87 4.86 4.70
C SER A 364 9.77 4.40 6.14
N ILE A 365 8.86 5.03 6.89
CA ILE A 365 8.43 4.52 8.19
C ILE A 365 7.76 3.16 7.99
N LYS A 366 8.18 2.16 8.76
CA LYS A 366 7.82 0.75 8.50
C LYS A 366 6.50 0.35 9.16
N ALA A 367 6.25 0.84 10.36
CA ALA A 367 5.05 0.53 11.13
C ALA A 367 4.90 1.47 12.35
N GLY A 368 3.69 1.60 12.88
CA GLY A 368 3.36 2.50 13.99
C GLY A 368 2.69 3.80 13.55
N GLY A 369 2.08 4.51 14.49
CA GLY A 369 1.49 5.83 14.27
C GLY A 369 2.48 6.95 14.56
N TYR A 370 2.63 7.90 13.63
CA TYR A 370 3.58 9.02 13.69
C TYR A 370 2.83 10.36 13.57
N PRO A 371 3.48 11.51 13.91
CA PRO A 371 2.85 12.83 13.88
C PRO A 371 2.20 13.19 12.55
N THR A 372 2.90 12.93 11.45
CA THR A 372 2.37 13.02 10.10
C THR A 372 2.07 11.61 9.61
N GLU A 373 0.97 11.44 8.87
CA GLU A 373 0.63 10.15 8.28
C GLU A 373 1.83 9.60 7.47
N PRO A 374 2.39 8.43 7.85
CA PRO A 374 3.48 7.82 7.12
C PRO A 374 3.13 7.59 5.65
N THR A 375 4.00 8.05 4.76
CA THR A 375 3.89 7.81 3.33
C THR A 375 4.99 6.85 2.86
N PRO A 376 4.72 6.01 1.85
CA PRO A 376 5.80 5.25 1.23
C PRO A 376 6.72 6.19 0.45
N VAL A 377 7.99 5.81 0.29
CA VAL A 377 8.88 6.44 -0.68
C VAL A 377 8.22 6.35 -2.06
N LEU A 378 8.03 7.49 -2.72
CA LEU A 378 7.42 7.57 -4.05
C LEU A 378 8.33 7.00 -5.15
N SER A 379 9.63 7.12 -4.96
CA SER A 379 10.65 6.69 -5.92
C SER A 379 11.61 5.64 -5.35
N VAL A 380 12.90 5.95 -5.31
CA VAL A 380 13.94 5.20 -4.63
C VAL A 380 14.32 5.91 -3.34
N GLN A 381 14.86 5.15 -2.40
CA GLN A 381 15.57 5.77 -1.28
C GLN A 381 16.90 6.32 -1.79
N GLU A 382 17.32 7.43 -1.23
CA GLU A 382 18.58 8.08 -1.61
C GLU A 382 19.24 8.82 -0.46
N TYR A 383 20.55 8.98 -0.60
CA TYR A 383 21.35 9.88 0.20
C TYR A 383 21.35 11.27 -0.40
N TRP A 384 21.35 12.28 0.46
CA TRP A 384 21.60 13.65 0.06
C TRP A 384 23.07 13.86 -0.36
N ASN A 385 23.29 14.65 -1.42
CA ASN A 385 24.62 15.11 -1.81
C ASN A 385 24.65 16.54 -2.37
N GLU A 386 25.84 17.14 -2.55
CA GLU A 386 25.98 18.52 -3.09
C GLU A 386 25.45 18.69 -4.53
N GLY A 387 25.30 17.59 -5.26
CA GLY A 387 24.72 17.54 -6.60
C GLY A 387 23.21 17.26 -6.62
N GLU A 388 22.53 17.44 -5.48
CA GLU A 388 21.11 17.10 -5.30
C GLU A 388 20.25 17.55 -6.48
N SER A 389 19.49 16.61 -7.05
CA SER A 389 18.60 16.84 -8.15
C SER A 389 17.57 15.72 -8.25
N SER A 390 16.40 16.01 -8.80
CA SER A 390 15.49 14.94 -9.19
C SER A 390 15.99 14.10 -10.37
N SER A 391 17.10 14.41 -11.05
CA SER A 391 17.55 13.62 -12.21
C SER A 391 18.47 12.45 -11.82
N PRO A 392 18.10 11.18 -12.07
CA PRO A 392 18.96 10.03 -11.77
C PRO A 392 20.30 9.99 -12.53
N SER A 393 20.45 10.81 -13.59
CA SER A 393 21.71 10.95 -14.34
C SER A 393 22.70 11.90 -13.69
N GLN A 394 22.21 12.79 -12.82
CA GLN A 394 22.99 13.84 -12.16
C GLN A 394 23.14 13.54 -10.67
N ASP A 395 22.10 12.92 -10.10
CA ASP A 395 22.01 12.54 -8.71
C ASP A 395 21.96 11.02 -8.58
N ASN A 396 23.04 10.46 -8.04
CA ASN A 396 23.13 9.02 -7.80
C ASN A 396 22.63 8.74 -6.39
N ASN A 397 21.61 7.90 -6.26
CA ASN A 397 20.99 7.57 -4.98
C ASN A 397 21.95 7.02 -3.90
N CYS A 398 23.09 6.45 -4.31
CA CYS A 398 24.14 5.97 -3.41
C CYS A 398 25.26 6.98 -3.16
N ALA A 399 25.32 8.07 -3.92
CA ALA A 399 26.28 9.14 -3.66
C ALA A 399 25.80 10.00 -2.50
N PHE A 400 26.70 10.27 -1.56
CA PHE A 400 26.44 11.19 -0.46
C PHE A 400 27.54 12.23 -0.35
N THR A 401 27.20 13.39 0.19
CA THR A 401 28.20 14.36 0.67
C THR A 401 28.11 14.46 2.17
N GLU A 402 29.24 14.30 2.86
CA GLU A 402 29.29 14.43 4.31
C GLU A 402 28.80 15.81 4.75
N ILE A 403 27.88 15.80 5.71
CA ILE A 403 27.38 17.00 6.37
C ILE A 403 28.15 17.17 7.67
N ILE A 404 28.95 18.23 7.73
CA ILE A 404 29.65 18.67 8.93
C ILE A 404 29.08 20.03 9.31
N VAL A 405 28.65 20.16 10.57
CA VAL A 405 28.06 21.39 11.10
C VAL A 405 28.88 21.89 12.29
N GLU A 406 29.03 23.21 12.38
CA GLU A 406 29.59 23.89 13.55
C GLU A 406 28.51 24.14 14.61
N ALA A 407 28.94 24.43 15.84
CA ALA A 407 28.05 24.81 16.93
C ALA A 407 27.19 26.03 16.57
N GLY A 408 25.87 25.94 16.75
CA GLY A 408 24.91 27.00 16.45
C GLY A 408 24.70 27.25 14.95
N GLN A 409 25.28 26.42 14.08
CA GLN A 409 25.11 26.51 12.63
C GLN A 409 23.96 25.63 12.16
N THR A 410 23.12 26.18 11.27
CA THR A 410 22.15 25.42 10.48
C THR A 410 22.67 25.26 9.06
N LYS A 411 22.72 24.02 8.56
CA LYS A 411 22.95 23.74 7.14
C LYS A 411 21.60 23.63 6.44
N GLU A 412 21.34 24.55 5.53
CA GLU A 412 20.17 24.53 4.66
C GLU A 412 20.44 23.64 3.45
N LEU A 413 19.51 22.75 3.12
CA LEU A 413 19.57 21.91 1.93
C LEU A 413 18.18 21.64 1.36
N GLU A 414 18.14 21.25 0.10
CA GLU A 414 16.95 20.66 -0.52
C GLU A 414 17.17 19.17 -0.67
N MET A 415 16.09 18.39 -0.64
CA MET A 415 16.12 16.97 -0.95
C MET A 415 15.03 16.66 -1.97
N HIS A 416 15.34 15.92 -3.02
CA HIS A 416 14.44 15.64 -4.13
C HIS A 416 14.36 14.15 -4.37
N PHE A 417 13.15 13.60 -4.50
CA PHE A 417 13.03 12.23 -4.99
C PHE A 417 13.60 12.11 -6.40
N ASN A 418 14.51 11.16 -6.57
CA ASN A 418 15.07 10.81 -7.86
C ASN A 418 13.98 10.34 -8.85
N GLY A 419 13.95 10.91 -10.05
CA GLY A 419 13.00 10.56 -11.11
C GLY A 419 13.05 11.55 -12.28
N TYR A 420 13.14 11.04 -13.50
CA TYR A 420 13.12 11.89 -14.70
C TYR A 420 11.76 12.57 -14.89
N THR A 421 11.77 13.85 -15.24
CA THR A 421 10.57 14.65 -15.59
C THR A 421 10.22 14.58 -17.08
N ASP A 422 11.01 13.83 -17.85
CA ASP A 422 10.87 13.61 -19.30
C ASP A 422 10.84 12.11 -19.64
N GLY A 423 10.48 11.77 -20.88
CA GLY A 423 10.19 10.38 -21.25
C GLY A 423 8.98 9.81 -20.49
N ILE A 424 9.03 8.52 -20.16
CA ILE A 424 7.91 7.81 -19.54
C ILE A 424 7.74 8.27 -18.09
N GLN A 425 6.52 8.66 -17.72
CA GLN A 425 6.15 9.05 -16.36
C GLN A 425 5.35 7.94 -15.68
N TYR A 426 5.59 7.68 -14.40
CA TYR A 426 4.96 6.60 -13.63
C TYR A 426 4.35 7.17 -12.35
N THR A 427 3.01 7.17 -12.27
CA THR A 427 2.27 7.79 -11.16
C THR A 427 1.42 6.75 -10.43
N PRO A 428 1.66 6.47 -9.14
CA PRO A 428 0.75 5.64 -8.34
C PRO A 428 -0.55 6.38 -8.01
N LEU A 429 -1.68 5.73 -8.27
CA LEU A 429 -3.01 6.14 -7.84
C LEU A 429 -3.33 5.46 -6.50
N VAL A 430 -3.56 6.25 -5.46
CA VAL A 430 -3.80 5.71 -4.11
C VAL A 430 -5.20 5.09 -3.96
N ASN A 431 -5.23 3.87 -3.39
CA ASN A 431 -6.42 3.14 -2.92
C ASN A 431 -7.54 2.90 -3.95
N ALA A 432 -7.17 2.54 -5.18
CA ALA A 432 -8.11 2.36 -6.29
C ALA A 432 -7.77 1.16 -7.19
N THR A 433 -8.79 0.43 -7.65
CA THR A 433 -8.66 -0.68 -8.60
C THR A 433 -9.34 -0.32 -9.92
N VAL A 434 -8.59 -0.03 -10.98
CA VAL A 434 -9.16 0.17 -12.32
C VAL A 434 -9.60 -1.16 -12.92
N ILE A 435 -10.78 -1.17 -13.53
CA ILE A 435 -11.44 -2.32 -14.17
C ILE A 435 -11.41 -2.18 -15.68
N ASP A 436 -11.54 -0.95 -16.20
CA ASP A 436 -11.44 -0.67 -17.64
C ASP A 436 -10.94 0.75 -17.91
N HIS A 437 -10.45 1.01 -19.12
CA HIS A 437 -9.90 2.30 -19.51
C HIS A 437 -10.31 2.67 -20.94
N SER A 438 -10.58 3.95 -21.17
CA SER A 438 -10.97 4.43 -22.49
C SER A 438 -9.81 4.42 -23.47
N LYS A 439 -10.02 3.86 -24.66
CA LYS A 439 -8.98 3.82 -25.69
C LYS A 439 -8.48 5.19 -26.17
N ASN A 440 -9.08 6.31 -25.77
CA ASN A 440 -8.52 7.65 -25.99
C ASN A 440 -7.40 8.05 -25.00
N GLY A 441 -7.09 7.25 -23.98
CA GLY A 441 -6.02 7.52 -23.00
C GLY A 441 -6.41 8.37 -21.79
N LYS A 442 -7.64 8.90 -21.77
CA LYS A 442 -7.98 10.03 -20.87
C LYS A 442 -8.74 9.66 -19.62
N GLN A 443 -9.43 8.51 -19.62
CA GLN A 443 -10.35 8.18 -18.54
C GLN A 443 -10.29 6.70 -18.19
N ALA A 444 -10.15 6.39 -16.91
CA ALA A 444 -10.16 5.04 -16.38
C ALA A 444 -11.36 4.84 -15.46
N LEU A 445 -12.00 3.67 -15.50
CA LEU A 445 -13.12 3.27 -14.65
C LEU A 445 -12.68 2.20 -13.68
N GLY A 446 -12.98 2.35 -12.40
CA GLY A 446 -12.56 1.39 -11.39
C GLY A 446 -13.42 1.41 -10.13
N THR A 447 -12.94 0.79 -9.06
CA THR A 447 -13.56 0.79 -7.74
C THR A 447 -12.66 1.27 -6.61
N ILE A 448 -13.28 1.93 -5.63
CA ILE A 448 -12.74 2.28 -4.31
C ILE A 448 -13.76 1.78 -3.28
N ASN A 449 -13.39 0.83 -2.41
CA ASN A 449 -14.27 0.28 -1.37
C ASN A 449 -15.71 -0.03 -1.88
N GLU A 450 -15.79 -0.71 -3.04
CA GLU A 450 -17.03 -1.07 -3.78
C GLU A 450 -17.74 0.07 -4.54
N TYR A 451 -17.37 1.33 -4.32
CA TYR A 451 -17.87 2.46 -5.10
C TYR A 451 -17.15 2.56 -6.44
N LEU A 452 -17.91 2.73 -7.51
CA LEU A 452 -17.35 3.02 -8.82
C LEU A 452 -16.68 4.40 -8.81
N PHE A 453 -15.46 4.51 -9.34
CA PHE A 453 -14.74 5.77 -9.56
C PHE A 453 -14.30 5.88 -11.02
N MET A 454 -14.10 7.11 -11.51
CA MET A 454 -13.61 7.43 -12.84
C MET A 454 -12.47 8.38 -12.64
N TYR A 455 -11.30 8.00 -13.09
CA TYR A 455 -10.12 8.85 -13.07
C TYR A 455 -9.97 9.54 -14.41
N ASP A 456 -9.66 10.83 -14.39
CA ASP A 456 -9.29 11.63 -15.55
C ASP A 456 -7.77 11.85 -15.51
N SER A 457 -7.00 11.15 -16.35
CA SER A 457 -5.54 11.26 -16.38
C SER A 457 -5.08 12.65 -16.82
N THR A 458 -5.87 13.34 -17.63
CA THR A 458 -5.49 14.68 -18.12
C THR A 458 -5.52 15.74 -17.02
N LYS A 459 -6.38 15.54 -16.02
CA LYS A 459 -6.48 16.43 -14.85
C LYS A 459 -5.91 15.82 -13.57
N LYS A 460 -5.59 14.53 -13.60
CA LYS A 460 -5.19 13.73 -12.44
C LYS A 460 -6.21 13.79 -11.30
N GLU A 461 -7.51 13.70 -11.63
CA GLU A 461 -8.60 13.81 -10.65
C GLU A 461 -9.61 12.65 -10.71
N ILE A 462 -10.31 12.38 -9.61
CA ILE A 462 -11.42 11.44 -9.55
C ILE A 462 -12.75 12.18 -9.77
N ILE A 463 -13.59 11.69 -10.68
CA ILE A 463 -14.90 12.22 -11.02
C ILE A 463 -16.00 11.43 -10.27
N ASN A 464 -16.99 12.13 -9.73
CA ASN A 464 -18.12 11.54 -8.98
C ASN A 464 -19.19 10.87 -9.88
N PHE A 465 -19.93 9.92 -9.29
CA PHE A 465 -20.87 9.01 -9.97
C PHE A 465 -22.34 9.30 -9.68
N PRO A 466 -23.26 8.84 -10.55
CA PRO A 466 -24.68 8.87 -10.26
C PRO A 466 -24.98 7.85 -9.15
N GLN A 467 -25.36 8.39 -8.01
CA GLN A 467 -25.86 7.65 -6.87
C GLN A 467 -27.39 7.69 -6.86
N ASP A 468 -28.03 6.66 -6.30
CA ASP A 468 -29.45 6.70 -5.99
C ASP A 468 -29.74 7.65 -4.81
N ILE A 469 -31.02 7.74 -4.41
CA ILE A 469 -31.44 8.63 -3.30
C ILE A 469 -30.81 8.26 -1.94
N ASN A 470 -30.22 7.07 -1.82
CA ASN A 470 -29.54 6.58 -0.62
C ASN A 470 -28.01 6.62 -0.74
N GLY A 471 -27.46 7.24 -1.80
CA GLY A 471 -26.01 7.32 -2.00
C GLY A 471 -25.37 6.08 -2.62
N VAL A 472 -26.17 5.11 -3.11
CA VAL A 472 -25.66 3.85 -3.68
C VAL A 472 -25.39 4.03 -5.18
N PRO A 473 -24.23 3.61 -5.71
CA PRO A 473 -23.98 3.64 -7.15
C PRO A 473 -25.07 2.90 -7.93
N MET A 474 -25.66 3.58 -8.90
CA MET A 474 -26.76 3.04 -9.69
C MET A 474 -26.32 1.94 -10.69
N ILE A 475 -25.02 1.77 -10.90
CA ILE A 475 -24.45 0.69 -11.71
C ILE A 475 -23.44 -0.08 -10.85
N SER A 476 -23.55 -1.40 -10.84
CA SER A 476 -22.66 -2.29 -10.12
C SER A 476 -21.30 -2.34 -10.79
N ALA A 477 -20.24 -2.38 -9.98
CA ALA A 477 -18.88 -2.42 -10.49
C ALA A 477 -18.42 -3.79 -11.01
N ALA A 478 -19.25 -4.83 -10.92
CA ALA A 478 -18.87 -6.14 -11.45
C ALA A 478 -18.94 -6.18 -12.97
N ASN A 479 -17.77 -6.37 -13.59
CA ASN A 479 -17.58 -6.56 -15.04
C ASN A 479 -18.24 -5.41 -15.82
N THR A 480 -17.58 -4.25 -15.78
CA THR A 480 -17.94 -3.06 -16.54
C THR A 480 -17.01 -2.89 -17.73
N ALA A 481 -17.52 -2.28 -18.81
CA ALA A 481 -16.71 -1.92 -19.96
C ALA A 481 -17.08 -0.52 -20.47
N MET A 482 -16.11 0.21 -21.01
CA MET A 482 -16.20 1.58 -21.48
C MET A 482 -15.85 1.65 -22.97
N ASN A 483 -16.52 2.55 -23.70
CA ASN A 483 -16.18 2.75 -25.10
C ASN A 483 -14.91 3.61 -25.26
N LYS A 484 -14.36 3.62 -26.48
CA LYS A 484 -13.11 4.32 -26.83
C LYS A 484 -13.04 5.78 -26.36
N THR A 485 -14.17 6.49 -26.39
CA THR A 485 -14.24 7.93 -26.08
C THR A 485 -14.76 8.25 -24.68
N ALA A 486 -14.98 7.25 -23.82
CA ALA A 486 -15.51 7.44 -22.47
C ALA A 486 -16.86 8.19 -22.41
N THR A 487 -17.68 8.00 -23.44
CA THR A 487 -19.03 8.61 -23.51
C THR A 487 -20.12 7.65 -23.07
N LYS A 488 -19.83 6.34 -23.10
CA LYS A 488 -20.70 5.28 -22.60
C LYS A 488 -19.90 4.23 -21.84
N ALA A 489 -20.52 3.67 -20.83
CA ALA A 489 -20.08 2.43 -20.20
C ALA A 489 -21.26 1.46 -20.07
N VAL A 490 -20.96 0.19 -19.87
CA VAL A 490 -21.94 -0.89 -19.70
C VAL A 490 -21.59 -1.71 -18.47
N GLY A 491 -22.61 -2.31 -17.88
CA GLY A 491 -22.49 -3.10 -16.66
C GLY A 491 -23.84 -3.68 -16.27
N VAL A 492 -24.07 -3.88 -14.97
CA VAL A 492 -25.36 -4.39 -14.45
C VAL A 492 -25.92 -3.49 -13.37
N SER A 493 -27.25 -3.37 -13.29
CA SER A 493 -27.97 -2.51 -12.34
C SER A 493 -29.22 -3.21 -11.81
N ASP A 494 -29.64 -2.90 -10.58
CA ASP A 494 -30.89 -3.38 -10.00
C ASP A 494 -31.98 -2.30 -10.12
N PHE A 495 -32.62 -2.24 -11.30
CA PHE A 495 -33.60 -1.19 -11.60
C PHE A 495 -34.90 -1.27 -10.79
N ASN A 496 -35.22 -2.44 -10.22
CA ASN A 496 -36.50 -2.71 -9.57
C ASN A 496 -36.36 -3.11 -8.09
N ALA A 497 -35.15 -3.00 -7.52
CA ALA A 497 -34.82 -3.42 -6.16
C ALA A 497 -35.21 -4.88 -5.87
N SER A 498 -35.11 -5.75 -6.90
CA SER A 498 -35.41 -7.18 -6.77
C SER A 498 -34.27 -7.96 -6.09
N GLY A 499 -33.09 -7.36 -5.96
CA GLY A 499 -31.86 -8.02 -5.58
C GLY A 499 -31.18 -8.78 -6.72
N ILE A 500 -31.71 -8.72 -7.95
CA ILE A 500 -31.09 -9.27 -9.16
C ILE A 500 -30.70 -8.14 -10.10
N LYS A 501 -29.41 -8.03 -10.38
CA LYS A 501 -28.87 -7.02 -11.29
C LYS A 501 -29.02 -7.48 -12.74
N THR A 502 -29.54 -6.61 -13.60
CA THR A 502 -29.77 -6.85 -15.03
C THR A 502 -28.85 -5.97 -15.90
N PRO A 503 -28.58 -6.34 -17.17
CA PRO A 503 -27.80 -5.55 -18.11
C PRO A 503 -28.20 -4.07 -18.20
N ALA A 504 -27.22 -3.17 -18.20
CA ALA A 504 -27.44 -1.74 -18.26
C ALA A 504 -26.37 -1.03 -19.11
N VAL A 505 -26.76 0.10 -19.69
CA VAL A 505 -25.84 1.08 -20.29
C VAL A 505 -25.91 2.39 -19.53
N TRP A 506 -24.75 2.95 -19.23
CA TRP A 506 -24.55 4.25 -18.62
C TRP A 506 -24.07 5.24 -19.70
N HIS A 507 -24.84 6.29 -19.91
CA HIS A 507 -24.48 7.45 -20.70
C HIS A 507 -23.77 8.46 -19.79
N ILE A 508 -22.44 8.51 -19.88
CA ILE A 508 -21.58 9.22 -18.94
C ILE A 508 -21.88 10.73 -18.97
N ASN A 509 -21.98 11.32 -20.16
CA ASN A 509 -22.14 12.78 -20.34
C ASN A 509 -23.37 13.39 -19.67
N ASN A 510 -24.46 12.62 -19.51
CA ASN A 510 -25.69 13.09 -18.89
C ASN A 510 -26.08 12.27 -17.65
N GLN A 511 -25.15 11.43 -17.18
CA GLN A 511 -25.30 10.60 -15.99
C GLN A 511 -26.56 9.72 -15.99
N LYS A 512 -27.01 9.29 -17.18
CA LYS A 512 -28.23 8.50 -17.34
C LYS A 512 -27.91 7.02 -17.50
N ILE A 513 -28.55 6.18 -16.69
CA ILE A 513 -28.47 4.72 -16.82
C ILE A 513 -29.79 4.20 -17.41
N THR A 514 -29.70 3.33 -18.41
CA THR A 514 -30.86 2.71 -19.07
C THR A 514 -30.72 1.20 -19.13
N PRO A 515 -31.81 0.43 -18.95
CA PRO A 515 -31.78 -1.01 -19.03
C PRO A 515 -31.49 -1.48 -20.46
N LEU A 516 -30.73 -2.56 -20.56
CA LEU A 516 -30.64 -3.40 -21.76
C LEU A 516 -31.53 -4.64 -21.54
N GLU A 517 -31.94 -5.28 -22.63
CA GLU A 517 -32.80 -6.46 -22.59
C GLU A 517 -32.14 -7.59 -21.81
N ASP A 518 -32.83 -8.04 -20.77
CA ASP A 518 -32.54 -9.29 -20.09
C ASP A 518 -33.46 -10.37 -20.67
N VAL A 519 -32.85 -11.36 -21.31
CA VAL A 519 -33.57 -12.46 -21.97
C VAL A 519 -34.35 -13.31 -20.97
N SER A 520 -33.92 -13.34 -19.70
CA SER A 520 -34.60 -14.04 -18.61
C SER A 520 -35.53 -13.15 -17.77
N ASN A 521 -35.71 -11.89 -18.17
CA ASN A 521 -36.57 -10.92 -17.48
C ASN A 521 -36.23 -10.74 -15.97
N GLY A 522 -34.95 -10.82 -15.61
CA GLY A 522 -34.47 -10.65 -14.24
C GLY A 522 -34.79 -11.82 -13.31
N THR A 523 -35.20 -12.97 -13.84
CA THR A 523 -35.60 -14.13 -13.02
C THR A 523 -34.47 -15.12 -12.79
N CYS A 524 -33.59 -15.29 -13.78
CA CYS A 524 -32.45 -16.18 -13.70
C CYS A 524 -31.22 -15.43 -13.18
N ASN A 525 -30.38 -16.09 -12.39
CA ASN A 525 -29.24 -15.41 -11.78
C ASN A 525 -28.06 -16.36 -11.53
N ILE A 526 -26.89 -15.76 -11.32
CA ILE A 526 -25.73 -16.40 -10.73
C ILE A 526 -25.23 -15.55 -9.55
N ASN A 527 -24.72 -16.20 -8.50
CA ASN A 527 -24.04 -15.49 -7.43
C ASN A 527 -22.66 -15.02 -7.90
N THR A 528 -22.38 -13.74 -7.74
CA THR A 528 -21.07 -13.12 -8.01
C THR A 528 -20.53 -12.46 -6.73
N ALA A 529 -19.27 -12.02 -6.75
CA ALA A 529 -18.70 -11.23 -5.65
C ALA A 529 -19.47 -9.91 -5.39
N SER A 530 -20.21 -9.41 -6.39
CA SER A 530 -21.06 -8.21 -6.26
C SER A 530 -22.53 -8.52 -5.96
N GLY A 531 -22.87 -9.75 -5.59
CA GLY A 531 -24.26 -10.20 -5.43
C GLY A 531 -24.81 -10.90 -6.67
N ARG A 532 -26.15 -10.99 -6.77
CA ARG A 532 -26.83 -11.77 -7.83
C ARG A 532 -27.00 -10.97 -9.10
N SER A 533 -26.74 -11.60 -10.24
CA SER A 533 -26.98 -10.99 -11.55
C SER A 533 -27.47 -11.99 -12.58
N SER A 534 -28.36 -11.53 -13.46
CA SER A 534 -28.87 -12.29 -14.61
C SER A 534 -27.96 -12.24 -15.83
N ALA A 535 -26.90 -11.45 -15.78
CA ALA A 535 -25.92 -11.35 -16.85
C ALA A 535 -24.54 -10.92 -16.33
N SER A 536 -23.53 -11.01 -17.19
CA SER A 536 -22.23 -10.37 -16.98
C SER A 536 -21.81 -9.73 -18.29
N ILE A 537 -21.32 -8.49 -18.25
CA ILE A 537 -20.85 -7.75 -19.42
C ILE A 537 -19.32 -7.67 -19.35
N TRP A 538 -18.63 -7.84 -20.48
CA TRP A 538 -17.16 -7.94 -20.49
C TRP A 538 -16.48 -7.04 -21.52
N GLY A 539 -17.22 -6.58 -22.53
CA GLY A 539 -16.67 -5.71 -23.57
C GLY A 539 -17.72 -4.79 -24.18
N LEU A 540 -17.23 -3.68 -24.75
CA LEU A 540 -17.99 -2.67 -25.46
C LEU A 540 -17.19 -2.23 -26.68
N ASP A 541 -17.82 -2.15 -27.85
CA ASP A 541 -17.15 -1.71 -29.08
C ASP A 541 -16.75 -0.23 -29.03
N GLY A 542 -15.91 0.21 -29.99
CA GLY A 542 -15.30 1.55 -29.96
C GLY A 542 -16.34 2.68 -29.99
N LYS A 543 -17.45 2.48 -30.70
CA LYS A 543 -18.56 3.45 -30.76
C LYS A 543 -19.51 3.35 -29.56
N GLY A 544 -19.41 2.28 -28.78
CA GLY A 544 -20.34 1.98 -27.71
C GLY A 544 -21.75 1.68 -28.22
N GLU A 545 -21.88 1.01 -29.35
CA GLU A 545 -23.13 0.56 -29.97
C GLU A 545 -23.46 -0.90 -29.62
N PHE A 546 -22.43 -1.73 -29.37
CA PHE A 546 -22.57 -3.16 -29.10
C PHE A 546 -21.74 -3.59 -27.90
N ALA A 547 -22.41 -4.16 -26.90
CA ALA A 547 -21.78 -4.77 -25.73
C ALA A 547 -21.81 -6.29 -25.84
N VAL A 548 -20.81 -6.97 -25.27
CA VAL A 548 -20.72 -8.44 -25.25
C VAL A 548 -20.57 -8.97 -23.83
N GLY A 549 -21.04 -10.20 -23.63
CA GLY A 549 -21.01 -10.84 -22.33
C GLY A 549 -21.76 -12.16 -22.30
N THR A 550 -22.39 -12.46 -21.16
CA THR A 550 -23.12 -13.71 -20.93
C THR A 550 -24.46 -13.42 -20.27
N SER A 551 -25.55 -13.98 -20.81
CA SER A 551 -26.87 -14.01 -20.18
C SER A 551 -27.09 -15.33 -19.44
N GLN A 552 -27.83 -15.30 -18.34
CA GLN A 552 -28.29 -16.49 -17.62
C GLN A 552 -29.67 -16.91 -18.13
N LEU A 553 -29.82 -18.16 -18.56
CA LEU A 553 -31.09 -18.74 -18.99
C LEU A 553 -31.45 -19.98 -18.17
N PRO A 554 -32.74 -20.35 -18.07
CA PRO A 554 -33.15 -21.58 -17.40
C PRO A 554 -32.53 -22.82 -18.04
N LEU A 555 -32.05 -23.75 -17.21
CA LEU A 555 -31.49 -25.02 -17.69
C LEU A 555 -32.53 -25.94 -18.38
N ASN A 556 -33.81 -25.75 -18.06
CA ASN A 556 -34.93 -26.53 -18.62
C ASN A 556 -35.42 -26.02 -19.99
N GLY A 557 -34.87 -24.93 -20.51
CA GLY A 557 -35.26 -24.35 -21.81
C GLY A 557 -36.52 -23.49 -21.79
N GLU A 558 -37.06 -23.18 -20.61
CA GLU A 558 -38.11 -22.18 -20.42
C GLU A 558 -37.55 -20.74 -20.60
N ASN A 559 -38.44 -19.75 -20.64
CA ASN A 559 -38.05 -18.34 -20.80
C ASN A 559 -37.60 -17.67 -19.49
N GLU A 560 -38.10 -18.15 -18.35
CA GLU A 560 -37.87 -17.55 -17.03
C GLU A 560 -37.60 -18.63 -15.97
N CYS A 561 -36.83 -18.26 -14.94
CA CYS A 561 -36.63 -19.08 -13.76
C CYS A 561 -37.79 -18.86 -12.77
N LEU A 562 -38.36 -19.95 -12.25
CA LEU A 562 -39.48 -19.90 -11.31
C LEU A 562 -39.02 -19.56 -9.89
N THR A 563 -37.81 -19.99 -9.53
CA THR A 563 -37.22 -19.73 -8.22
C THR A 563 -35.79 -19.23 -8.33
N LEU A 564 -35.34 -18.49 -7.31
CA LEU A 564 -33.95 -18.01 -7.22
C LEU A 564 -32.91 -19.14 -7.11
N SER A 565 -33.36 -20.36 -6.78
CA SER A 565 -32.54 -21.57 -6.70
C SER A 565 -32.52 -22.41 -7.98
N ASP A 566 -33.27 -21.99 -9.01
CA ASP A 566 -33.30 -22.71 -10.27
C ASP A 566 -31.91 -22.67 -10.93
N ARG A 567 -31.53 -23.79 -11.53
CA ARG A 567 -30.25 -23.92 -12.21
C ARG A 567 -30.29 -23.18 -13.54
N THR A 568 -29.23 -22.44 -13.82
CA THR A 568 -29.08 -21.65 -15.03
C THR A 568 -27.97 -22.17 -15.92
N ILE A 569 -28.00 -21.77 -17.19
CA ILE A 569 -26.90 -21.90 -18.14
C ILE A 569 -26.47 -20.51 -18.58
N GLY A 570 -25.15 -20.32 -18.70
CA GLY A 570 -24.59 -19.10 -19.29
C GLY A 570 -24.59 -19.22 -20.82
N VAL A 571 -25.16 -18.23 -21.49
CA VAL A 571 -25.18 -18.14 -22.96
C VAL A 571 -24.47 -16.86 -23.38
N PRO A 572 -23.48 -16.91 -24.30
CA PRO A 572 -22.83 -15.70 -24.80
C PRO A 572 -23.84 -14.81 -25.53
N THR A 573 -23.78 -13.50 -25.27
CA THR A 573 -24.81 -12.54 -25.72
C THR A 573 -24.16 -11.24 -26.20
N VAL A 574 -24.78 -10.64 -27.22
CA VAL A 574 -24.50 -9.28 -27.70
C VAL A 574 -25.71 -8.39 -27.41
N TRP A 575 -25.49 -7.22 -26.82
CA TRP A 575 -26.53 -6.21 -26.62
C TRP A 575 -26.29 -4.99 -27.49
N SER A 576 -27.33 -4.52 -28.18
CA SER A 576 -27.30 -3.22 -28.84
C SER A 576 -27.64 -2.13 -27.84
N THR A 577 -26.71 -1.20 -27.59
CA THR A 577 -26.96 -0.05 -26.70
C THR A 577 -27.87 1.01 -27.35
N ILE A 578 -28.08 0.92 -28.67
CA ILE A 578 -28.96 1.81 -29.43
C ILE A 578 -30.41 1.37 -29.27
N THR A 579 -30.68 0.08 -29.48
CA THR A 579 -32.06 -0.46 -29.47
C THR A 579 -32.46 -1.05 -28.12
N GLY A 580 -31.48 -1.31 -27.25
CA GLY A 580 -31.64 -2.04 -26.00
C GLY A 580 -31.76 -3.56 -26.18
N LYS A 581 -31.70 -4.10 -27.40
CA LYS A 581 -32.00 -5.52 -27.68
C LYS A 581 -30.81 -6.45 -27.53
N ALA A 582 -31.08 -7.67 -27.08
CA ALA A 582 -30.12 -8.76 -26.91
C ALA A 582 -30.18 -9.75 -28.08
N LYS A 583 -29.02 -10.25 -28.50
CA LYS A 583 -28.86 -11.34 -29.46
C LYS A 583 -27.96 -12.41 -28.85
N LEU A 584 -28.48 -13.63 -28.72
CA LEU A 584 -27.70 -14.78 -28.25
C LEU A 584 -26.74 -15.27 -29.35
N LEU A 585 -25.52 -15.65 -28.98
CA LEU A 585 -24.52 -16.26 -29.86
C LEU A 585 -24.52 -17.79 -29.69
N ASN A 586 -25.69 -18.40 -29.84
CA ASN A 586 -25.91 -19.82 -29.56
C ASN A 586 -26.25 -20.67 -30.80
N GLU A 587 -26.26 -20.08 -31.99
CA GLU A 587 -26.60 -20.79 -33.24
C GLU A 587 -25.65 -21.98 -33.52
N GLU A 588 -24.37 -21.83 -33.17
CA GLU A 588 -23.32 -22.87 -33.34
C GLU A 588 -22.89 -23.50 -32.00
N LEU A 589 -23.75 -23.42 -30.98
CA LEU A 589 -23.53 -24.02 -29.66
C LEU A 589 -24.62 -25.04 -29.35
N LYS A 590 -24.22 -26.27 -29.05
CA LYS A 590 -25.14 -27.33 -28.66
C LYS A 590 -25.02 -27.65 -27.17
N TYR A 591 -26.06 -27.34 -26.41
CA TYR A 591 -26.14 -27.65 -24.98
C TYR A 591 -26.61 -29.09 -24.78
N VAL A 592 -25.83 -29.89 -24.06
CA VAL A 592 -26.08 -31.32 -23.83
C VAL A 592 -25.97 -31.62 -22.33
N ASP A 593 -26.53 -32.73 -21.89
CA ASP A 593 -26.36 -33.14 -20.49
C ASP A 593 -24.88 -33.37 -20.16
N ALA A 594 -24.48 -32.87 -19.00
CA ALA A 594 -23.12 -33.01 -18.52
C ALA A 594 -22.78 -34.48 -18.25
N SER A 595 -21.52 -34.83 -18.43
CA SER A 595 -21.04 -36.20 -18.18
C SER A 595 -21.13 -36.61 -16.70
N TRP A 596 -21.22 -35.64 -15.79
CA TRP A 596 -21.40 -35.86 -14.35
C TRP A 596 -22.23 -34.73 -13.73
N GLY A 597 -23.15 -35.09 -12.82
CA GLY A 597 -24.04 -34.14 -12.15
C GLY A 597 -25.24 -33.71 -13.00
N ASN A 598 -25.99 -32.72 -12.50
CA ASN A 598 -27.22 -32.22 -13.14
C ASN A 598 -26.99 -30.82 -13.76
N SER A 599 -25.99 -30.69 -14.63
CA SER A 599 -25.66 -29.47 -15.39
C SER A 599 -25.68 -29.73 -16.90
N LYS A 600 -25.46 -28.68 -17.71
CA LYS A 600 -25.26 -28.82 -19.15
C LYS A 600 -23.77 -28.61 -19.49
N ASP A 601 -23.26 -29.41 -20.42
CA ASP A 601 -22.04 -29.12 -21.16
C ASP A 601 -22.42 -28.39 -22.47
N VAL A 602 -21.45 -27.73 -23.10
CA VAL A 602 -21.56 -27.08 -24.40
C VAL A 602 -20.65 -27.77 -25.40
N ILE A 603 -21.21 -28.19 -26.53
CA ILE A 603 -20.46 -28.67 -27.69
C ILE A 603 -20.35 -27.51 -28.68
N LEU A 604 -19.12 -27.19 -29.08
CA LEU A 604 -18.83 -26.23 -30.14
C LEU A 604 -19.08 -26.93 -31.48
N MET A 605 -20.00 -26.41 -32.29
CA MET A 605 -20.36 -27.01 -33.58
C MET A 605 -19.43 -26.50 -34.68
N ASP A 606 -19.00 -27.39 -35.59
CA ASP A 606 -18.36 -27.04 -36.86
C ASP A 606 -19.30 -27.43 -38.01
N GLY A 607 -20.15 -26.48 -38.43
CA GLY A 607 -21.30 -26.77 -39.27
C GLY A 607 -22.22 -27.81 -38.59
N ASP A 608 -22.42 -28.95 -39.25
CA ASP A 608 -23.24 -30.05 -38.73
C ASP A 608 -22.47 -31.05 -37.85
N GLN A 609 -21.16 -30.86 -37.63
CA GLN A 609 -20.31 -31.78 -36.87
C GLN A 609 -20.13 -31.32 -35.41
N GLU A 610 -20.16 -32.28 -34.48
CA GLU A 610 -19.83 -32.02 -33.07
C GLU A 610 -18.32 -31.87 -32.90
N GLY A 611 -17.88 -30.69 -32.46
CA GLY A 611 -16.49 -30.39 -32.15
C GLY A 611 -16.16 -30.56 -30.67
N ARG A 612 -15.33 -29.67 -30.13
CA ARG A 612 -14.86 -29.71 -28.74
C ARG A 612 -16.02 -29.53 -27.76
N ARG A 613 -16.04 -30.37 -26.72
CA ARG A 613 -16.93 -30.26 -25.56
C ARG A 613 -16.27 -29.45 -24.44
N THR A 614 -16.99 -28.47 -23.90
CA THR A 614 -16.61 -27.62 -22.75
C THR A 614 -17.77 -27.57 -21.74
N ILE A 615 -17.51 -27.11 -20.51
CA ILE A 615 -18.56 -26.94 -19.47
C ILE A 615 -19.31 -25.62 -19.67
N TRP A 616 -18.64 -24.58 -20.14
CA TRP A 616 -19.23 -23.26 -20.39
C TRP A 616 -18.51 -22.54 -21.53
N VAL A 617 -19.19 -21.55 -22.10
CA VAL A 617 -18.68 -20.60 -23.08
C VAL A 617 -19.21 -19.22 -22.72
N ARG A 618 -18.39 -18.17 -22.84
CA ARG A 618 -18.79 -16.77 -22.69
C ARG A 618 -18.12 -15.90 -23.75
N ALA A 619 -18.70 -14.74 -24.04
CA ALA A 619 -18.08 -13.70 -24.85
C ALA A 619 -17.44 -12.65 -23.93
N ASP A 620 -16.18 -12.30 -24.22
CA ASP A 620 -15.32 -11.56 -23.30
C ASP A 620 -14.80 -10.25 -23.91
N ARG A 621 -14.57 -10.19 -25.23
CA ARG A 621 -14.06 -8.99 -25.94
C ARG A 621 -14.75 -8.83 -27.30
N ILE A 622 -14.76 -7.60 -27.83
CA ILE A 622 -15.29 -7.23 -29.14
C ILE A 622 -14.34 -6.23 -29.81
N SER A 623 -14.13 -6.34 -31.13
CA SER A 623 -13.36 -5.38 -31.91
C SER A 623 -14.07 -4.02 -31.99
N GLU A 624 -13.34 -2.94 -32.26
CA GLU A 624 -13.95 -1.61 -32.31
C GLU A 624 -14.98 -1.47 -33.44
N ASP A 625 -14.79 -2.20 -34.53
CA ASP A 625 -15.71 -2.28 -35.66
C ASP A 625 -16.83 -3.33 -35.51
N SER A 626 -16.87 -4.04 -34.37
CA SER A 626 -17.83 -5.11 -34.05
C SER A 626 -17.79 -6.34 -34.97
N SER A 627 -16.78 -6.49 -35.83
CA SER A 627 -16.66 -7.62 -36.75
C SER A 627 -16.17 -8.91 -36.07
N VAL A 628 -15.44 -8.80 -34.96
CA VAL A 628 -14.87 -9.94 -34.23
C VAL A 628 -15.22 -9.87 -32.75
N ILE A 629 -15.66 -10.99 -32.21
CA ILE A 629 -15.90 -11.21 -30.79
C ILE A 629 -15.03 -12.38 -30.35
N THR A 630 -14.34 -12.29 -29.22
CA THR A 630 -13.64 -13.45 -28.64
C THR A 630 -14.28 -13.85 -27.33
N GLY A 631 -14.05 -15.11 -26.95
CA GLY A 631 -14.66 -15.71 -25.79
C GLY A 631 -13.76 -16.75 -25.14
N THR A 632 -14.07 -17.03 -23.88
CA THR A 632 -13.37 -18.04 -23.09
C THR A 632 -14.30 -19.23 -22.81
N THR A 633 -13.68 -20.39 -22.60
CA THR A 633 -14.31 -21.67 -22.28
C THR A 633 -13.67 -22.26 -21.02
N ASN A 634 -14.15 -23.41 -20.55
CA ASN A 634 -13.54 -24.08 -19.39
C ASN A 634 -12.04 -24.37 -19.63
N ASN A 635 -11.29 -24.54 -18.54
CA ASN A 635 -9.84 -24.78 -18.58
C ASN A 635 -9.06 -23.75 -19.43
N PHE A 636 -9.58 -22.52 -19.52
CA PHE A 636 -8.98 -21.42 -20.26
C PHE A 636 -8.83 -21.68 -21.78
N GLY A 637 -9.64 -22.53 -22.39
CA GLY A 637 -9.69 -22.59 -23.86
C GLY A 637 -10.37 -21.34 -24.43
N GLN A 638 -9.99 -20.90 -25.63
CA GLN A 638 -10.61 -19.75 -26.31
C GLN A 638 -11.48 -20.13 -27.51
N VAL A 639 -12.40 -19.23 -27.85
CA VAL A 639 -13.23 -19.23 -29.07
C VAL A 639 -13.29 -17.83 -29.66
N ALA A 640 -13.70 -17.71 -30.92
CA ALA A 640 -14.00 -16.42 -31.55
C ALA A 640 -15.21 -16.52 -32.48
N TRP A 641 -15.96 -15.42 -32.61
CA TRP A 641 -16.95 -15.23 -33.65
C TRP A 641 -16.44 -14.18 -34.63
N VAL A 642 -16.18 -14.58 -35.88
CA VAL A 642 -15.77 -13.68 -36.96
C VAL A 642 -16.94 -13.47 -37.89
N ASN A 643 -17.46 -12.25 -37.94
CA ASN A 643 -18.70 -11.91 -38.66
C ASN A 643 -19.88 -12.82 -38.28
N GLY A 644 -19.95 -13.20 -37.00
CA GLY A 644 -20.98 -14.07 -36.44
C GLY A 644 -20.71 -15.57 -36.53
N LYS A 645 -19.66 -16.01 -37.24
CA LYS A 645 -19.29 -17.43 -37.35
C LYS A 645 -18.29 -17.85 -36.26
N LEU A 646 -18.62 -18.88 -35.49
CA LEU A 646 -17.82 -19.47 -34.43
C LEU A 646 -16.56 -20.17 -34.99
N ARG A 647 -15.46 -20.01 -34.26
CA ARG A 647 -14.16 -20.66 -34.47
C ARG A 647 -13.64 -21.14 -33.12
N ASP A 648 -13.17 -22.38 -33.04
CA ASP A 648 -12.58 -22.96 -31.83
C ASP A 648 -11.07 -22.71 -31.82
N THR A 649 -10.69 -21.46 -31.53
CA THR A 649 -9.30 -20.98 -31.61
C THR A 649 -8.34 -21.74 -30.67
N TYR A 650 -8.85 -22.35 -29.60
CA TYR A 650 -8.08 -23.29 -28.79
C TYR A 650 -7.64 -24.52 -29.58
N THR A 651 -8.59 -25.22 -30.22
CA THR A 651 -8.28 -26.44 -30.98
C THR A 651 -7.50 -26.12 -32.26
N GLU A 652 -7.84 -25.02 -32.93
CA GLU A 652 -7.22 -24.63 -34.19
C GLU A 652 -5.80 -24.10 -34.02
N PHE A 653 -5.56 -23.26 -32.99
CA PHE A 653 -4.31 -22.49 -32.88
C PHE A 653 -3.57 -22.64 -31.55
N GLY A 654 -4.17 -23.33 -30.57
CA GLY A 654 -3.66 -23.44 -29.21
C GLY A 654 -3.94 -22.21 -28.33
N ALA A 655 -4.91 -21.37 -28.71
CA ALA A 655 -5.23 -20.13 -28.02
C ALA A 655 -5.73 -20.36 -26.59
N TYR A 656 -5.03 -19.79 -25.61
CA TYR A 656 -5.23 -20.06 -24.18
C TYR A 656 -5.45 -18.77 -23.37
N GLY A 657 -6.39 -18.77 -22.43
CA GLY A 657 -6.67 -17.63 -21.56
C GLY A 657 -7.50 -16.55 -22.24
N THR A 658 -7.01 -15.31 -22.21
CA THR A 658 -7.63 -14.12 -22.79
C THR A 658 -6.95 -13.72 -24.11
N SER A 659 -7.60 -12.85 -24.87
CA SER A 659 -7.10 -12.33 -26.15
C SER A 659 -7.10 -10.81 -26.20
N VAL A 660 -6.32 -10.25 -27.13
CA VAL A 660 -6.41 -8.87 -27.61
C VAL A 660 -6.84 -8.85 -29.08
N ILE A 661 -7.53 -7.80 -29.52
CA ILE A 661 -8.09 -7.69 -30.87
C ILE A 661 -7.72 -6.33 -31.47
N SER A 662 -7.29 -6.29 -32.74
CA SER A 662 -7.08 -5.01 -33.43
C SER A 662 -8.39 -4.25 -33.61
N ALA A 663 -8.33 -2.93 -33.74
CA ALA A 663 -9.51 -2.08 -33.86
C ALA A 663 -10.42 -2.50 -35.02
N ASP A 664 -9.83 -2.94 -36.14
CA ASP A 664 -10.52 -3.41 -37.34
C ASP A 664 -10.86 -4.92 -37.35
N GLY A 665 -10.66 -5.60 -36.22
CA GLY A 665 -10.91 -7.04 -36.09
C GLY A 665 -10.00 -7.95 -36.93
N GLN A 666 -9.02 -7.41 -37.67
CA GLN A 666 -8.17 -8.21 -38.54
C GLN A 666 -7.23 -9.12 -37.77
N PHE A 667 -6.75 -8.71 -36.59
CA PHE A 667 -5.76 -9.46 -35.82
C PHE A 667 -6.29 -9.80 -34.43
N VAL A 668 -6.10 -11.06 -34.04
CA VAL A 668 -6.39 -11.54 -32.68
C VAL A 668 -5.11 -12.11 -32.09
N GLY A 669 -4.65 -11.52 -30.99
CA GLY A 669 -3.47 -11.94 -30.24
C GLY A 669 -3.83 -12.80 -29.03
N PHE A 670 -3.10 -13.88 -28.80
CA PHE A 670 -3.32 -14.78 -27.66
C PHE A 670 -2.05 -15.52 -27.24
N GLY A 671 -2.00 -15.89 -25.95
CA GLY A 671 -0.99 -16.81 -25.43
C GLY A 671 -1.28 -18.27 -25.78
N THR A 672 -0.24 -19.10 -25.67
CA THR A 672 -0.29 -20.55 -25.85
C THR A 672 0.40 -21.24 -24.67
N GLN A 673 0.10 -22.52 -24.44
CA GLN A 673 0.65 -23.24 -23.28
C GLN A 673 2.19 -23.41 -23.30
N ARG A 674 2.83 -23.45 -24.47
CA ARG A 674 4.27 -23.76 -24.59
C ARG A 674 5.01 -22.98 -25.67
N GLU A 675 4.32 -22.34 -26.61
CA GLU A 675 4.93 -21.74 -27.81
C GLU A 675 5.07 -20.22 -27.70
N GLY A 676 4.70 -19.62 -26.57
CA GLY A 676 4.64 -18.18 -26.37
C GLY A 676 3.33 -17.58 -26.87
N PHE A 677 3.40 -16.45 -27.55
CA PHE A 677 2.28 -15.63 -28.00
C PHE A 677 2.15 -15.65 -29.52
N LYS A 678 0.92 -15.74 -30.02
CA LYS A 678 0.61 -15.77 -31.44
C LYS A 678 -0.38 -14.67 -31.81
N ILE A 679 -0.28 -14.21 -33.05
CA ILE A 679 -1.25 -13.31 -33.70
C ILE A 679 -1.87 -14.05 -34.87
N TRP A 680 -3.19 -14.22 -34.84
CA TRP A 680 -4.00 -14.78 -35.92
C TRP A 680 -4.60 -13.66 -36.76
N ASN A 681 -4.45 -13.74 -38.08
CA ASN A 681 -5.12 -12.87 -39.04
C ASN A 681 -6.47 -13.47 -39.45
N THR A 682 -7.57 -12.83 -39.05
CA THR A 682 -8.94 -13.32 -39.24
C THR A 682 -9.40 -13.29 -40.71
N LYS A 683 -8.69 -12.56 -41.58
CA LYS A 683 -8.99 -12.45 -43.01
C LYS A 683 -8.25 -13.49 -43.85
N THR A 684 -7.03 -13.87 -43.46
CA THR A 684 -6.17 -14.78 -44.23
C THR A 684 -5.95 -16.14 -43.56
N ASP A 685 -6.38 -16.30 -42.32
CA ASP A 685 -6.11 -17.45 -41.44
C ASP A 685 -4.62 -17.71 -41.16
N GLU A 686 -3.73 -16.78 -41.54
CA GLU A 686 -2.31 -16.86 -41.20
C GLU A 686 -2.09 -16.63 -39.70
N VAL A 687 -1.16 -17.37 -39.10
CA VAL A 687 -0.80 -17.25 -37.68
C VAL A 687 0.69 -17.00 -37.56
N THR A 688 1.04 -15.90 -36.89
CA THR A 688 2.43 -15.50 -36.63
C THR A 688 2.77 -15.72 -35.17
N ASN A 689 3.86 -16.43 -34.87
CA ASN A 689 4.41 -16.54 -33.52
C ASN A 689 5.38 -15.37 -33.27
N ILE A 690 5.13 -14.58 -32.23
CA ILE A 690 5.96 -13.41 -31.87
C ILE A 690 6.83 -13.68 -30.63
N GLY A 691 6.98 -14.95 -30.22
CA GLY A 691 7.73 -15.35 -29.03
C GLY A 691 6.97 -15.06 -27.74
N GLY A 692 7.69 -14.88 -26.64
CA GLY A 692 7.11 -14.53 -25.34
C GLY A 692 8.21 -14.18 -24.34
N LEU A 693 7.82 -13.91 -23.10
CA LEU A 693 8.77 -13.76 -22.00
C LEU A 693 9.48 -15.10 -21.72
N VAL A 694 10.80 -15.07 -21.65
CA VAL A 694 11.64 -16.27 -21.53
C VAL A 694 11.88 -16.60 -20.05
N HIS A 695 11.68 -17.87 -19.69
CA HIS A 695 12.00 -18.34 -18.34
C HIS A 695 13.50 -18.19 -18.05
N CYS A 696 13.82 -17.70 -16.86
CA CYS A 696 15.19 -17.43 -16.38
C CYS A 696 15.93 -16.31 -17.13
N GLU A 697 15.23 -15.54 -17.98
CA GLU A 697 15.76 -14.31 -18.58
C GLU A 697 14.83 -13.12 -18.27
N ASP A 698 13.51 -13.28 -18.45
CA ASP A 698 12.53 -12.22 -18.18
C ASP A 698 11.61 -12.56 -16.99
N VAL A 699 11.43 -13.84 -16.68
CA VAL A 699 10.50 -14.32 -15.63
C VAL A 699 11.18 -15.41 -14.80
N PRO A 700 11.15 -15.33 -13.45
CA PRO A 700 11.67 -16.38 -12.59
C PRO A 700 10.85 -17.68 -12.72
N LEU A 701 11.46 -18.82 -12.41
CA LEU A 701 10.78 -20.11 -12.40
C LEU A 701 10.66 -20.62 -10.97
N LEU A 702 9.65 -20.15 -10.26
CA LEU A 702 9.45 -20.46 -8.85
C LEU A 702 8.69 -21.78 -8.64
N ASP A 703 9.12 -22.55 -7.64
CA ASP A 703 8.38 -23.72 -7.15
C ASP A 703 7.24 -23.31 -6.19
N ARG A 704 6.55 -24.31 -5.62
CA ARG A 704 5.38 -24.06 -4.73
C ARG A 704 5.74 -23.52 -3.34
N VAL A 705 7.02 -23.51 -2.97
CA VAL A 705 7.51 -23.00 -1.69
C VAL A 705 8.39 -21.76 -1.87
N GLY A 706 8.51 -21.25 -3.10
CA GLY A 706 9.20 -20.00 -3.43
C GLY A 706 10.64 -20.15 -3.90
N ASN A 707 11.17 -21.38 -4.05
CA ASN A 707 12.54 -21.55 -4.58
C ASN A 707 12.57 -21.23 -6.07
N ASN A 708 13.55 -20.44 -6.49
CA ASN A 708 13.77 -20.14 -7.89
C ASN A 708 14.64 -21.22 -8.56
N TYR A 709 14.04 -22.03 -9.44
CA TYR A 709 14.77 -23.07 -10.16
C TYR A 709 15.85 -22.51 -11.10
N CYS A 710 15.72 -21.26 -11.54
CA CYS A 710 16.71 -20.61 -12.39
C CYS A 710 18.07 -20.46 -11.70
N ASP A 711 18.11 -20.41 -10.37
CA ASP A 711 19.35 -20.31 -9.59
C ASP A 711 19.98 -21.68 -9.32
N LEU A 712 19.20 -22.75 -9.52
CA LEU A 712 19.57 -24.12 -9.14
C LEU A 712 19.96 -25.00 -10.33
N TYR A 713 19.44 -24.70 -11.52
CA TYR A 713 19.61 -25.56 -12.71
C TYR A 713 19.95 -24.75 -13.96
N PRO A 714 20.72 -25.32 -14.91
CA PRO A 714 20.97 -24.69 -16.20
C PRO A 714 19.67 -24.42 -16.97
N LYS A 715 19.55 -23.23 -17.55
CA LYS A 715 18.32 -22.78 -18.24
C LYS A 715 17.90 -23.70 -19.38
N GLU A 716 18.83 -24.30 -20.13
CA GLU A 716 18.51 -25.21 -21.23
C GLU A 716 17.81 -26.50 -20.74
N MET A 717 18.14 -26.97 -19.53
CA MET A 717 17.47 -28.10 -18.90
C MET A 717 16.04 -27.74 -18.50
N LEU A 718 15.87 -26.55 -17.93
CA LEU A 718 14.56 -26.03 -17.55
C LEU A 718 13.67 -25.80 -18.77
N TRP A 719 14.21 -25.21 -19.85
CA TRP A 719 13.48 -25.01 -21.11
C TRP A 719 13.00 -26.30 -21.76
N ASN A 720 13.79 -27.38 -21.69
CA ASN A 720 13.36 -28.69 -22.18
C ASN A 720 12.23 -29.31 -21.32
N SER A 721 12.21 -29.02 -20.03
CA SER A 721 11.26 -29.60 -19.08
C SER A 721 9.94 -28.84 -19.01
N PHE A 722 10.01 -27.51 -18.99
CA PHE A 722 8.89 -26.60 -18.74
C PHE A 722 8.48 -25.78 -19.97
N GLY A 723 9.33 -25.72 -21.00
CA GLY A 723 9.18 -24.81 -22.14
C GLY A 723 10.07 -23.58 -22.00
N LYS A 724 10.46 -22.99 -23.15
CA LYS A 724 11.29 -21.78 -23.16
C LYS A 724 10.52 -20.54 -22.70
N TYR A 725 9.29 -20.40 -23.17
CA TYR A 725 8.44 -19.25 -22.90
C TYR A 725 7.49 -19.52 -21.75
N SER A 726 7.27 -18.50 -20.91
CA SER A 726 6.21 -18.55 -19.91
C SER A 726 4.83 -18.50 -20.56
N LEU A 727 3.83 -19.03 -19.86
CA LEU A 727 2.43 -18.86 -20.23
C LEU A 727 2.04 -17.39 -20.05
N LEU A 728 1.59 -16.76 -21.13
CA LEU A 728 1.19 -15.36 -21.17
C LEU A 728 -0.33 -15.24 -21.23
N LEU A 729 -0.92 -14.49 -20.29
CA LEU A 729 -2.29 -14.03 -20.36
C LEU A 729 -2.29 -12.65 -21.01
N ALA A 730 -3.04 -12.49 -22.10
CA ALA A 730 -3.18 -11.22 -22.78
C ALA A 730 -4.00 -10.25 -21.92
N MET A 731 -3.46 -9.07 -21.65
CA MET A 731 -4.12 -8.10 -20.78
C MET A 731 -4.83 -7.05 -21.63
N ASP A 732 -4.05 -6.29 -22.42
CA ASP A 732 -4.57 -5.30 -23.37
C ASP A 732 -3.58 -5.02 -24.53
N ALA A 733 -4.01 -4.25 -25.53
CA ALA A 733 -3.18 -3.81 -26.65
C ALA A 733 -3.63 -2.46 -27.22
N ASN A 734 -2.73 -1.82 -27.96
CA ASN A 734 -3.05 -0.67 -28.80
C ASN A 734 -3.79 -1.12 -30.10
N ASP A 735 -4.35 -0.19 -30.86
CA ASP A 735 -5.31 -0.48 -31.96
C ASP A 735 -4.80 -1.45 -33.04
N ASP A 736 -3.48 -1.51 -33.26
CA ASP A 736 -2.86 -2.34 -34.29
C ASP A 736 -1.92 -3.42 -33.74
N LEU A 737 -2.00 -3.70 -32.43
CA LEU A 737 -1.24 -4.76 -31.75
C LEU A 737 0.30 -4.61 -31.86
N SER A 738 0.77 -3.40 -32.18
CA SER A 738 2.21 -3.10 -32.16
C SER A 738 2.78 -2.96 -30.74
N LEU A 739 1.90 -2.73 -29.76
CA LEU A 739 2.16 -2.74 -28.33
C LEU A 739 1.11 -3.64 -27.65
N ILE A 740 1.56 -4.66 -26.94
CA ILE A 740 0.69 -5.62 -26.25
C ILE A 740 1.17 -5.76 -24.81
N SER A 741 0.28 -5.67 -23.84
CA SER A 741 0.56 -6.05 -22.45
C SER A 741 0.11 -7.46 -22.14
N VAL A 742 0.90 -8.13 -21.30
CA VAL A 742 0.64 -9.48 -20.82
C VAL A 742 0.94 -9.59 -19.34
N ARG A 743 0.43 -10.68 -18.76
CA ARG A 743 0.80 -11.14 -17.43
C ARG A 743 1.27 -12.60 -17.49
N SER A 744 2.28 -12.90 -16.70
CA SER A 744 2.84 -14.24 -16.51
C SER A 744 2.79 -14.64 -15.03
N GLY A 745 2.67 -15.94 -14.76
CA GLY A 745 2.72 -16.48 -13.39
C GLY A 745 1.39 -16.43 -12.64
N THR A 746 1.44 -16.67 -11.33
CA THR A 746 0.28 -16.79 -10.44
C THR A 746 0.60 -16.19 -9.08
N VAL A 747 -0.42 -15.88 -8.28
CA VAL A 747 -0.23 -15.36 -6.90
C VAL A 747 0.63 -16.28 -6.01
N ARG A 748 0.75 -17.58 -6.34
CA ARG A 748 1.58 -18.54 -5.58
C ARG A 748 3.03 -18.64 -6.07
N THR A 749 3.29 -18.31 -7.33
CA THR A 749 4.58 -18.49 -8.00
C THR A 749 5.22 -17.16 -8.39
N GLY A 750 4.70 -16.05 -7.87
CA GLY A 750 5.02 -14.71 -8.35
C GLY A 750 4.32 -14.38 -9.67
N ILE A 751 4.11 -13.08 -9.88
CA ILE A 751 3.49 -12.53 -11.08
C ILE A 751 4.47 -11.57 -11.73
N THR A 752 4.53 -11.60 -13.05
CA THR A 752 5.38 -10.72 -13.83
C THR A 752 4.55 -10.11 -14.96
N GLY A 753 4.54 -8.78 -15.03
CA GLY A 753 3.98 -8.05 -16.15
C GLY A 753 4.96 -8.04 -17.32
N GLY A 754 4.46 -7.86 -18.53
CA GLY A 754 5.33 -7.66 -19.69
C GLY A 754 4.69 -6.89 -20.81
N PHE A 755 5.54 -6.35 -21.67
CA PHE A 755 5.16 -5.67 -22.89
C PHE A 755 5.85 -6.33 -24.09
N TYR A 756 5.10 -6.50 -25.16
CA TYR A 756 5.64 -6.67 -26.50
C TYR A 756 5.63 -5.34 -27.21
N LEU A 757 6.77 -4.93 -27.75
CA LEU A 757 6.89 -3.77 -28.63
C LEU A 757 7.43 -4.22 -29.98
N GLU A 758 6.69 -3.95 -31.06
CA GLU A 758 7.05 -4.39 -32.40
C GLU A 758 8.48 -3.95 -32.79
N GLY A 759 9.33 -4.89 -33.19
CA GLY A 759 10.74 -4.63 -33.50
C GLY A 759 11.68 -4.73 -32.29
N ALA A 760 11.25 -4.38 -31.08
CA ALA A 760 12.03 -4.56 -29.85
C ALA A 760 11.84 -5.96 -29.22
N GLY A 761 10.66 -6.57 -29.41
CA GLY A 761 10.31 -7.86 -28.84
C GLY A 761 9.67 -7.76 -27.45
N TRP A 762 9.72 -8.87 -26.71
CA TRP A 762 9.16 -8.96 -25.36
C TRP A 762 10.14 -8.46 -24.30
N MET A 763 9.60 -7.80 -23.28
CA MET A 763 10.33 -7.42 -22.07
C MET A 763 9.38 -7.45 -20.86
N SER A 764 9.91 -7.78 -19.69
CA SER A 764 9.17 -7.61 -18.43
C SER A 764 8.90 -6.12 -18.17
N THR A 765 7.89 -5.81 -17.35
CA THR A 765 7.65 -4.43 -16.88
C THR A 765 8.89 -3.85 -16.21
N GLY A 766 9.58 -4.64 -15.38
CA GLY A 766 10.84 -4.23 -14.75
C GLY A 766 11.91 -3.81 -15.75
N LYS A 767 12.14 -4.61 -16.79
CA LYS A 767 13.10 -4.27 -17.84
C LYS A 767 12.67 -3.07 -18.70
N PHE A 768 11.37 -2.92 -18.94
CA PHE A 768 10.82 -1.77 -19.67
C PHE A 768 11.09 -0.46 -18.93
N PHE A 769 10.77 -0.41 -17.63
CA PHE A 769 10.95 0.78 -16.80
C PHE A 769 12.42 1.05 -16.47
N ALA A 770 13.19 0.00 -16.16
CA ALA A 770 14.63 0.12 -15.89
C ALA A 770 15.35 0.75 -17.08
N LYS A 771 15.12 0.27 -18.30
CA LYS A 771 15.72 0.82 -19.52
C LYS A 771 15.37 2.29 -19.77
N GLN A 772 14.23 2.76 -19.29
CA GLN A 772 13.80 4.16 -19.42
C GLN A 772 14.26 5.04 -18.25
N GLY A 773 14.86 4.45 -17.21
CA GLY A 773 15.32 5.15 -16.00
C GLY A 773 14.19 5.53 -15.05
N VAL A 774 13.06 4.84 -15.08
CA VAL A 774 11.88 5.15 -14.25
C VAL A 774 12.08 4.60 -12.84
N ALA A 775 12.75 5.38 -11.99
CA ALA A 775 13.14 5.02 -10.62
C ALA A 775 11.92 4.65 -9.74
N GLU A 776 10.77 5.27 -9.98
CA GLU A 776 9.51 5.05 -9.25
C GLU A 776 8.97 3.63 -9.37
N ALA A 777 9.29 2.95 -10.48
CA ALA A 777 8.89 1.57 -10.66
C ALA A 777 9.75 0.60 -9.84
N GLN A 778 10.95 1.00 -9.38
CA GLN A 778 11.87 0.09 -8.69
C GLN A 778 11.32 -0.38 -7.34
N SER A 779 10.82 0.56 -6.53
CA SER A 779 10.29 0.26 -5.19
C SER A 779 8.86 -0.29 -5.25
N LEU A 780 8.07 0.09 -6.27
CA LEU A 780 6.66 -0.24 -6.36
C LEU A 780 6.26 -0.66 -7.79
N MET A 781 6.83 -1.78 -8.22
CA MET A 781 6.70 -2.33 -9.58
C MET A 781 5.28 -2.78 -9.93
N MET A 782 4.75 -2.35 -11.08
CA MET A 782 3.55 -2.96 -11.63
C MET A 782 3.84 -4.36 -12.19
N ASP A 783 3.04 -5.34 -11.78
CA ASP A 783 3.12 -6.73 -12.25
C ASP A 783 1.95 -7.12 -13.16
N SER A 784 0.98 -6.23 -13.31
CA SER A 784 -0.26 -6.47 -14.05
C SER A 784 -0.66 -5.24 -14.89
N PRO A 785 0.01 -4.99 -16.03
CA PRO A 785 -0.36 -3.93 -16.97
C PRO A 785 -1.65 -4.28 -17.72
N PHE A 786 -2.78 -3.69 -17.36
CA PHE A 786 -4.11 -4.11 -17.82
C PHE A 786 -4.82 -3.14 -18.77
N GLY A 787 -4.30 -1.93 -18.99
CA GLY A 787 -4.90 -0.95 -19.90
C GLY A 787 -3.86 -0.29 -20.79
N ILE A 788 -4.16 -0.18 -22.08
CA ILE A 788 -3.35 0.50 -23.10
C ILE A 788 -4.29 1.32 -23.99
N SER A 789 -3.96 2.61 -24.20
CA SER A 789 -4.70 3.46 -25.15
C SER A 789 -4.54 3.02 -26.61
N ALA A 790 -5.44 3.46 -27.48
CA ALA A 790 -5.45 3.16 -28.91
C ALA A 790 -4.12 3.47 -29.61
N ASN A 791 -3.53 4.62 -29.28
CA ASN A 791 -2.24 5.04 -29.80
C ASN A 791 -1.06 4.41 -29.03
N GLY A 792 -1.30 3.81 -27.87
CA GLY A 792 -0.30 3.14 -27.03
C GLY A 792 0.50 4.08 -26.14
N SER A 793 0.06 5.33 -25.99
CA SER A 793 0.79 6.34 -25.22
C SER A 793 0.35 6.49 -23.77
N GLU A 794 -0.70 5.80 -23.36
CA GLU A 794 -1.18 5.79 -21.98
C GLU A 794 -1.36 4.34 -21.55
N ILE A 795 -0.81 3.99 -20.39
CA ILE A 795 -0.80 2.64 -19.87
C ILE A 795 -1.28 2.64 -18.42
N TYR A 796 -2.18 1.73 -18.09
CA TYR A 796 -2.63 1.49 -16.72
C TYR A 796 -2.17 0.10 -16.27
N GLY A 797 -1.65 0.04 -15.05
CA GLY A 797 -1.22 -1.21 -14.44
C GLY A 797 -1.55 -1.27 -12.96
N GLY A 798 -1.36 -2.42 -12.34
CA GLY A 798 -1.51 -2.58 -10.90
C GLY A 798 -0.58 -3.65 -10.37
N ILE A 799 -0.63 -3.84 -9.06
CA ILE A 799 -0.04 -5.00 -8.37
C ILE A 799 -1.16 -6.00 -8.11
N ALA A 800 -1.01 -7.20 -8.64
CA ALA A 800 -2.03 -8.23 -8.59
C ALA A 800 -2.36 -8.64 -7.14
N GLY A 801 -3.61 -8.38 -6.73
CA GLY A 801 -4.09 -8.66 -5.38
C GLY A 801 -3.96 -7.49 -4.41
N ALA A 802 -3.30 -6.39 -4.81
CA ALA A 802 -3.26 -5.14 -4.07
C ALA A 802 -4.25 -4.12 -4.66
N ARG A 803 -4.72 -3.19 -3.82
CA ARG A 803 -5.63 -2.10 -4.21
C ARG A 803 -4.84 -0.87 -4.65
N ILE A 804 -4.04 -1.02 -5.69
CA ILE A 804 -3.23 0.05 -6.25
C ILE A 804 -3.26 -0.01 -7.77
N THR A 805 -3.40 1.15 -8.39
CA THR A 805 -3.31 1.33 -9.84
C THR A 805 -2.22 2.33 -10.13
N PHE A 806 -1.52 2.18 -11.25
CA PHE A 806 -0.55 3.13 -11.77
C PHE A 806 -1.06 3.71 -13.07
N ASP A 807 -0.90 5.01 -13.22
CA ASP A 807 -1.04 5.73 -14.47
C ASP A 807 0.35 5.95 -15.07
N VAL A 808 0.55 5.52 -16.30
CA VAL A 808 1.82 5.62 -17.02
C VAL A 808 1.62 6.39 -18.30
N ASP A 809 2.05 7.65 -18.26
CA ASP A 809 2.18 8.50 -19.44
C ASP A 809 3.42 8.06 -20.20
N ALA A 810 3.18 7.45 -21.35
CA ALA A 810 4.17 6.99 -22.31
C ALA A 810 4.02 7.75 -23.64
N ASP A 811 3.60 9.03 -23.65
CA ASP A 811 3.61 9.87 -24.85
C ASP A 811 5.02 10.00 -25.44
N ARG A 812 6.04 9.98 -24.57
CA ARG A 812 7.46 10.06 -24.92
C ARG A 812 8.23 8.90 -24.32
N ALA A 813 9.19 8.38 -25.08
CA ALA A 813 10.17 7.44 -24.56
C ALA A 813 11.51 7.63 -25.27
N TYR A 814 12.57 7.17 -24.63
CA TYR A 814 13.93 7.27 -25.12
C TYR A 814 14.37 6.02 -25.88
N VAL A 815 15.18 6.24 -26.91
CA VAL A 815 16.02 5.22 -27.54
C VAL A 815 17.48 5.66 -27.52
N CYS A 816 18.40 4.72 -27.44
CA CYS A 816 19.81 4.95 -27.59
C CYS A 816 20.21 4.72 -29.05
N GLU A 817 20.55 5.80 -29.76
CA GLU A 817 21.00 5.76 -31.15
C GLU A 817 22.45 6.25 -31.23
N GLY A 818 23.38 5.33 -31.52
CA GLY A 818 24.80 5.67 -31.63
C GLY A 818 25.43 6.18 -30.33
N GLY A 819 24.91 5.75 -29.17
CA GLY A 819 25.37 6.20 -27.85
C GLY A 819 24.80 7.55 -27.42
N GLN A 820 23.76 8.05 -28.10
CA GLN A 820 23.05 9.28 -27.73
C GLN A 820 21.59 8.98 -27.41
N ASP A 821 21.09 9.63 -26.35
CA ASP A 821 19.69 9.61 -25.97
C ASP A 821 18.85 10.41 -26.96
N VAL A 822 17.86 9.75 -27.57
CA VAL A 822 16.91 10.38 -28.49
C VAL A 822 15.49 10.18 -27.97
N GLU A 823 14.84 11.28 -27.58
CA GLU A 823 13.43 11.27 -27.17
C GLU A 823 12.52 11.21 -28.40
N LEU A 824 11.58 10.26 -28.41
CA LEU A 824 10.68 10.01 -29.52
C LEU A 824 9.24 9.82 -29.04
N SER A 825 8.26 10.08 -29.91
CA SER A 825 6.87 9.72 -29.62
C SER A 825 6.68 8.20 -29.56
N PHE A 826 6.20 7.71 -28.43
CA PHE A 826 5.96 6.28 -28.23
C PHE A 826 4.52 5.90 -28.59
N PRO A 827 4.29 4.67 -29.12
CA PRO A 827 5.28 3.67 -29.51
C PRO A 827 5.79 3.84 -30.94
N LYS A 828 5.10 4.58 -31.83
CA LYS A 828 5.33 4.50 -33.28
C LYS A 828 6.71 4.98 -33.75
N GLN A 829 7.20 6.12 -33.25
CA GLN A 829 8.53 6.61 -33.67
C GLN A 829 9.64 5.77 -33.04
N VAL A 830 9.45 5.34 -31.79
CA VAL A 830 10.34 4.40 -31.11
C VAL A 830 10.47 3.09 -31.90
N ILE A 831 9.35 2.47 -32.31
CA ILE A 831 9.36 1.26 -33.15
C ILE A 831 10.15 1.49 -34.43
N GLN A 832 9.96 2.63 -35.10
CA GLN A 832 10.69 2.95 -36.34
C GLN A 832 12.20 3.09 -36.10
N ALA A 833 12.61 3.69 -34.98
CA ALA A 833 14.02 3.84 -34.63
C ALA A 833 14.64 2.48 -34.25
N VAL A 834 13.94 1.67 -33.45
CA VAL A 834 14.41 0.33 -33.07
C VAL A 834 14.57 -0.58 -34.28
N LYS A 835 13.60 -0.55 -35.22
CA LYS A 835 13.72 -1.28 -36.50
C LYS A 835 14.90 -0.82 -37.38
N LYS A 836 15.43 0.38 -37.15
CA LYS A 836 16.64 0.90 -37.83
C LYS A 836 17.93 0.61 -37.06
N GLY A 837 17.85 0.00 -35.87
CA GLY A 837 19.00 -0.42 -35.08
C GLY A 837 19.25 0.40 -33.80
N ALA A 838 18.36 1.33 -33.43
CA ALA A 838 18.43 1.96 -32.11
C ALA A 838 18.03 0.95 -31.00
N GLU A 839 18.55 1.13 -29.80
CA GLU A 839 18.17 0.30 -28.65
C GLU A 839 17.08 0.99 -27.83
N PHE A 840 16.05 0.26 -27.40
CA PHE A 840 15.01 0.82 -26.53
C PHE A 840 15.57 1.12 -25.14
N GLY A 841 15.42 2.37 -24.69
CA GLY A 841 15.96 2.85 -23.42
C GLY A 841 16.86 4.07 -23.57
N ARG A 842 17.16 4.70 -22.44
CA ARG A 842 18.26 5.66 -22.32
C ARG A 842 19.59 4.91 -22.36
N CYS A 843 20.60 5.47 -23.00
CA CYS A 843 21.93 4.87 -23.17
C CYS A 843 22.58 4.48 -21.83
N ALA A 844 22.38 5.29 -20.79
CA ALA A 844 22.90 5.01 -19.44
C ALA A 844 22.24 3.79 -18.79
N HIS A 845 21.00 3.47 -19.15
CA HIS A 845 20.15 2.51 -18.48
C HIS A 845 19.91 1.22 -19.29
N LEU A 846 20.58 1.03 -20.44
CA LEU A 846 20.32 -0.11 -21.34
C LEU A 846 20.51 -1.48 -20.67
N ASN A 847 21.36 -1.55 -19.65
CA ASN A 847 21.71 -2.77 -18.93
C ASN A 847 21.01 -2.89 -17.57
N ASP A 848 20.23 -1.89 -17.18
CA ASP A 848 19.57 -1.89 -15.88
C ASP A 848 18.45 -2.92 -15.84
N GLN A 849 18.25 -3.50 -14.66
CA GLN A 849 17.18 -4.45 -14.36
C GLN A 849 16.67 -4.17 -12.94
N PHE A 850 15.35 -4.15 -12.81
CA PHE A 850 14.65 -4.02 -11.53
C PHE A 850 14.12 -5.37 -11.07
#